data_AF-A0A9R0I9B5-F1
#
_entry.id   AF-A0A9R0I9B5-F1
#
_cell.length_a   1.000
_cell.length_b   1.000
_cell.length_c   1.000
_cell.angle_alpha   90.00
_cell.angle_beta   90.00
_cell.angle_gamma   90.00
#
_symmetry.space_group_name_H-M   'P 1'
#
loop_
_entity.id
_entity.type
_entity.pdbx_description
1 polymer ?
#
loop_
_entity_poly.entity_id
_entity_poly.type
_entity_poly.pdbx_seq_one_letter_code
_entity_poly.pdbx_strand_id
1 'polypeptide(L)'
;MTMSTPITATLLTTKLYFLSPPIEFPRTNSLPYPGTLFSATRCTSTKIVSAIKAPTARNGSRSAKEAIIREFQNSSDLDTALFRCEEILKATDLNIVLRDFGRSNRWKHLSQLFEWMQKHGKINVASYSSYIKFMGESKDISRALNVYETINDEAVKNNISICNSVLSCLIKNKKFDKAMSMFKKMKQNGLQPDVVTYSTLLAGCLKLDHGYMKALQLVEELENSGILMDNVTYGTLIAVCASNGRCEEAEMYFMRMQAEGHSPNVYHYSSLLNAYSFDGNYQKADKLVQDMSSAGIMPTKVVLTTLLKVYVKGGLFEKSRSLLSKLERLGYADNERPYCVLMDGLSKSGKIHEAKLTFDQMNERRVRSDGYSHSIMITALCRAGLLDEAKNLAMKYEVSYNKYDVTILNGLLCAYCRTGDMDCVMQTMEKMDKLGINPNQNTFHILLKYFCKEKLYLLAYRTVKDMINKGLQPEEEVLYSLALQLSSVGAHSEAFSIYEILIYSEKAICNTLHEKILYILIAGQLLENAFVVVKDNAKFLSPEAVQKFLGAFIRFGDVNLINDALEAIHSSGYNIDQDAFHLIVSRYVAQPEKMELILQLLQWMPNHGYVVNPSTRNLILKDVNLGNHLFVAEILAKQHVIASTLRPC
;
A
#
# COMPACT_ATOMS: atom_id res chain seq x y z
N MET A 1 -11.75 -55.50 3.49
CA MET A 1 -13.15 -55.07 3.33
C MET A 1 -13.42 -53.92 4.30
N THR A 2 -13.37 -52.70 3.78
CA THR A 2 -14.26 -51.54 4.05
C THR A 2 -13.67 -50.41 3.21
N MET A 3 -14.24 -50.26 2.02
CA MET A 3 -13.94 -49.18 1.09
C MET A 3 -14.39 -47.86 1.70
N SER A 4 -13.46 -46.98 2.05
CA SER A 4 -13.74 -45.56 2.30
C SER A 4 -13.80 -44.84 0.95
N THR A 5 -15.01 -44.53 0.55
CA THR A 5 -15.40 -43.89 -0.71
C THR A 5 -14.70 -42.56 -1.00
N PRO A 6 -14.22 -42.31 -2.23
CA PRO A 6 -13.70 -41.01 -2.67
C PRO A 6 -14.85 -40.12 -3.18
N ILE A 7 -15.60 -39.49 -2.28
CA ILE A 7 -16.74 -38.63 -2.66
C ILE A 7 -16.59 -37.17 -2.17
N THR A 8 -15.64 -36.86 -1.29
CA THR A 8 -15.46 -35.50 -0.76
C THR A 8 -14.54 -34.60 -1.59
N ALA A 9 -13.62 -35.15 -2.40
CA ALA A 9 -12.73 -34.33 -3.23
C ALA A 9 -13.44 -33.64 -4.40
N THR A 10 -14.43 -34.32 -5.00
CA THR A 10 -15.11 -33.84 -6.21
C THR A 10 -16.10 -32.70 -5.93
N LEU A 11 -16.72 -32.70 -4.73
CA LEU A 11 -17.64 -31.64 -4.29
C LEU A 11 -16.91 -30.33 -3.93
N LEU A 12 -15.67 -30.43 -3.45
CA LEU A 12 -14.81 -29.27 -3.18
C LEU A 12 -14.35 -28.59 -4.47
N THR A 13 -14.06 -29.36 -5.53
CA THR A 13 -13.74 -28.81 -6.86
C THR A 13 -14.91 -28.14 -7.57
N THR A 14 -16.16 -28.57 -7.34
CA THR A 14 -17.32 -27.97 -8.03
C THR A 14 -17.82 -26.67 -7.41
N LYS A 15 -17.58 -26.42 -6.12
CA LYS A 15 -17.90 -25.11 -5.49
C LYS A 15 -16.89 -24.00 -5.80
N LEU A 16 -15.78 -24.31 -6.45
CA LEU A 16 -14.70 -23.37 -6.78
C LEU A 16 -14.88 -22.60 -8.10
N TYR A 17 -15.95 -22.87 -8.87
CA TYR A 17 -16.21 -22.21 -10.15
C TYR A 17 -16.79 -20.78 -10.06
N PHE A 18 -16.97 -20.23 -8.87
CA PHE A 18 -17.63 -18.92 -8.70
C PHE A 18 -16.69 -17.72 -8.47
N LEU A 19 -15.37 -17.94 -8.46
CA LEU A 19 -14.40 -16.84 -8.31
C LEU A 19 -13.95 -16.35 -9.70
N SER A 20 -14.78 -15.46 -10.26
CA SER A 20 -14.58 -14.55 -11.42
C SER A 20 -15.26 -14.98 -12.75
N PRO A 21 -16.31 -14.28 -13.19
CA PRO A 21 -16.60 -14.12 -14.61
C PRO A 21 -15.75 -12.99 -15.22
N PRO A 22 -15.51 -13.01 -16.54
CA PRO A 22 -14.69 -12.03 -17.24
C PRO A 22 -15.37 -10.65 -17.29
N ILE A 23 -14.57 -9.60 -17.08
CA ILE A 23 -15.00 -8.21 -17.22
C ILE A 23 -15.11 -7.90 -18.71
N GLU A 24 -16.34 -7.77 -19.21
CA GLU A 24 -16.61 -7.17 -20.52
C GLU A 24 -16.43 -5.65 -20.43
N PHE A 25 -15.56 -5.11 -21.29
CA PHE A 25 -15.40 -3.68 -21.49
C PHE A 25 -16.59 -3.12 -22.28
N PRO A 26 -17.31 -2.08 -21.79
CA PRO A 26 -18.23 -1.37 -22.65
C PRO A 26 -17.46 -0.48 -23.63
N ARG A 27 -17.57 -0.82 -24.91
CA ARG A 27 -17.23 0.04 -26.06
C ARG A 27 -18.13 1.27 -26.04
N THR A 28 -17.57 2.46 -25.83
CA THR A 28 -18.29 3.72 -26.04
C THR A 28 -18.24 4.09 -27.52
N ASN A 29 -19.34 3.83 -28.23
CA ASN A 29 -19.59 4.40 -29.55
C ASN A 29 -19.98 5.88 -29.41
N SER A 30 -19.23 6.72 -30.12
CA SER A 30 -19.59 8.08 -30.52
C SER A 30 -20.77 8.09 -31.49
N LEU A 31 -21.64 9.10 -31.39
CA LEU A 31 -22.14 9.99 -32.48
C LEU A 31 -23.29 10.90 -31.94
N PRO A 32 -23.62 12.02 -32.62
CA PRO A 32 -24.15 13.25 -32.03
C PRO A 32 -25.54 13.69 -32.53
N TYR A 33 -25.98 14.88 -32.05
CA TYR A 33 -27.04 15.79 -32.56
C TYR A 33 -28.48 15.60 -32.05
N PRO A 34 -29.38 16.60 -32.23
CA PRO A 34 -29.25 18.07 -32.23
C PRO A 34 -30.25 18.77 -31.28
N GLY A 35 -30.14 20.10 -31.13
CA GLY A 35 -30.97 20.91 -30.25
C GLY A 35 -32.38 21.25 -30.75
N THR A 36 -33.12 21.99 -29.92
CA THR A 36 -34.15 22.96 -30.36
C THR A 36 -34.60 23.87 -29.21
N LEU A 37 -34.45 25.17 -29.48
CA LEU A 37 -35.30 26.31 -29.16
C LEU A 37 -36.59 26.09 -28.33
N PHE A 38 -36.75 26.88 -27.26
CA PHE A 38 -37.95 27.66 -26.86
C PHE A 38 -37.47 28.67 -25.81
N SER A 39 -37.98 29.87 -25.60
CA SER A 39 -38.73 30.85 -26.40
C SER A 39 -38.71 32.12 -25.55
N ALA A 40 -38.52 33.27 -26.17
CA ALA A 40 -38.61 34.56 -25.50
C ALA A 40 -40.04 34.83 -25.01
N THR A 41 -40.16 35.43 -23.83
CA THR A 41 -41.30 36.28 -23.47
C THR A 41 -40.81 37.50 -22.69
N ARG A 42 -41.20 38.67 -23.21
CA ARG A 42 -40.94 40.00 -22.69
C ARG A 42 -41.76 40.25 -21.42
N CYS A 43 -41.23 41.05 -20.49
CA CYS A 43 -42.01 42.08 -19.81
C CYS A 43 -41.10 43.23 -19.32
N THR A 44 -41.16 44.31 -20.09
CA THR A 44 -41.30 45.73 -19.71
C THR A 44 -40.62 46.29 -18.47
N SER A 45 -39.83 47.33 -18.75
CA SER A 45 -39.35 48.41 -17.90
C SER A 45 -40.32 48.93 -16.84
N THR A 46 -39.79 49.27 -15.66
CA THR A 46 -40.14 50.54 -15.01
C THR A 46 -39.02 51.02 -14.08
N LYS A 47 -38.61 52.27 -14.30
CA LYS A 47 -37.68 53.05 -13.48
C LYS A 47 -38.26 53.21 -12.06
N ILE A 48 -37.45 52.95 -11.03
CA ILE A 48 -37.53 53.68 -9.76
C ILE A 48 -36.12 54.11 -9.39
N VAL A 49 -35.79 55.34 -9.81
CA VAL A 49 -34.83 56.19 -9.14
C VAL A 49 -35.57 56.77 -7.93
N SER A 50 -35.15 56.45 -6.71
CA SER A 50 -35.15 57.43 -5.61
C SER A 50 -34.58 56.88 -4.29
N ALA A 51 -33.75 57.74 -3.69
CA ALA A 51 -33.57 57.94 -2.26
C ALA A 51 -32.70 56.94 -1.48
N ILE A 52 -31.40 57.24 -1.40
CA ILE A 52 -30.73 57.40 -0.10
C ILE A 52 -29.85 58.67 -0.14
N LYS A 53 -30.24 59.65 0.68
CA LYS A 53 -29.50 60.89 0.96
C LYS A 53 -28.17 60.56 1.67
N ALA A 54 -27.11 61.25 1.27
CA ALA A 54 -25.82 61.23 1.94
C ALA A 54 -25.88 61.79 3.37
N PRO A 55 -25.05 61.27 4.29
CA PRO A 55 -24.47 62.07 5.36
C PRO A 55 -22.94 62.16 5.20
N THR A 56 -22.48 63.40 5.15
CA THR A 56 -21.20 63.96 5.62
C THR A 56 -19.90 63.11 5.53
N ALA A 57 -18.97 63.70 4.79
CA ALA A 57 -17.70 63.15 4.35
C ALA A 57 -16.72 62.80 5.49
N ARG A 58 -16.40 61.50 5.56
CA ARG A 58 -15.18 60.81 6.06
C ARG A 58 -15.45 59.64 7.02
N ASN A 59 -16.52 59.67 7.84
CA ASN A 59 -16.89 58.53 8.69
C ASN A 59 -18.02 57.63 8.13
N GLY A 60 -18.85 58.13 7.20
CA GLY A 60 -19.97 57.35 6.62
C GLY A 60 -19.55 56.23 5.65
N SER A 61 -18.40 56.35 4.98
CA SER A 61 -17.93 55.37 3.98
C SER A 61 -17.53 54.02 4.60
N ARG A 62 -17.01 54.00 5.83
CA ARG A 62 -16.56 52.79 6.51
C ARG A 62 -17.74 51.98 7.06
N SER A 63 -18.70 52.69 7.68
CA SER A 63 -19.99 52.14 8.12
C SER A 63 -20.82 51.54 6.97
N ALA A 64 -20.85 52.19 5.81
CA ALA A 64 -21.58 51.69 4.65
C ALA A 64 -20.94 50.42 4.06
N LYS A 65 -19.60 50.36 4.00
CA LYS A 65 -18.87 49.16 3.54
C LYS A 65 -19.05 47.97 4.46
N GLU A 66 -19.02 48.19 5.78
CA GLU A 66 -19.26 47.13 6.77
C GLU A 66 -20.71 46.62 6.73
N ALA A 67 -21.69 47.49 6.50
CA ALA A 67 -23.09 47.09 6.31
C ALA A 67 -23.28 46.25 5.05
N ILE A 68 -22.65 46.64 3.94
CA ILE A 68 -22.67 45.90 2.67
C ILE A 68 -21.98 44.53 2.81
N ILE A 69 -20.83 44.45 3.49
CA ILE A 69 -20.13 43.18 3.77
C ILE A 69 -21.02 42.24 4.60
N ARG A 70 -21.77 42.75 5.58
CA ARG A 70 -22.75 41.95 6.35
C ARG A 70 -23.94 41.51 5.51
N GLU A 71 -24.38 42.31 4.55
CA GLU A 71 -25.43 41.94 3.59
C GLU A 71 -24.96 40.77 2.70
N PHE A 72 -23.73 40.81 2.19
CA PHE A 72 -23.11 39.71 1.44
C PHE A 72 -22.96 38.41 2.25
N GLN A 73 -22.58 38.51 3.53
CA GLN A 73 -22.45 37.34 4.40
C GLN A 73 -23.79 36.60 4.57
N ASN A 74 -24.91 37.34 4.56
CA ASN A 74 -26.25 36.84 4.86
C ASN A 74 -27.13 36.60 3.62
N SER A 75 -26.78 37.11 2.43
CA SER A 75 -27.66 37.01 1.26
C SER A 75 -27.70 35.60 0.64
N SER A 76 -28.87 35.25 0.11
CA SER A 76 -29.12 34.06 -0.72
C SER A 76 -28.85 34.30 -2.20
N ASP A 77 -28.91 35.56 -2.65
CA ASP A 77 -28.65 35.99 -4.02
C ASP A 77 -27.42 36.90 -4.06
N LEU A 78 -26.32 36.37 -4.62
CA LEU A 78 -25.01 37.02 -4.63
C LEU A 78 -24.87 37.96 -5.83
N ASP A 79 -25.52 37.63 -6.95
CA ASP A 79 -25.34 38.34 -8.23
C ASP A 79 -25.94 39.75 -8.19
N THR A 80 -27.10 39.91 -7.56
CA THR A 80 -27.75 41.22 -7.39
C THR A 80 -27.00 42.14 -6.42
N ALA A 81 -26.38 41.57 -5.38
CA ALA A 81 -25.55 42.32 -4.43
C ALA A 81 -24.21 42.74 -5.06
N LEU A 82 -23.58 41.87 -5.86
CA LEU A 82 -22.32 42.15 -6.58
C LEU A 82 -22.48 43.30 -7.59
N PHE A 83 -23.61 43.33 -8.32
CA PHE A 83 -23.91 44.40 -9.29
C PHE A 83 -24.06 45.78 -8.64
N ARG A 84 -24.65 45.86 -7.43
CA ARG A 84 -24.85 47.14 -6.72
C ARG A 84 -23.57 47.76 -6.18
N CYS A 85 -22.51 46.97 -6.01
CA CYS A 85 -21.31 47.37 -5.27
C CYS A 85 -20.05 47.45 -6.16
N GLU A 86 -20.23 47.41 -7.47
CA GLU A 86 -19.16 47.37 -8.47
C GLU A 86 -18.19 48.56 -8.34
N GLU A 87 -18.63 49.75 -7.93
CA GLU A 87 -17.74 50.91 -7.77
C GLU A 87 -17.17 51.09 -6.36
N ILE A 88 -17.76 50.44 -5.34
CA ILE A 88 -17.51 50.77 -3.92
C ILE A 88 -16.46 49.84 -3.26
N LEU A 89 -16.43 48.56 -3.65
CA LEU A 89 -15.64 47.53 -3.00
C LEU A 89 -14.28 47.32 -3.67
N LYS A 90 -13.21 47.33 -2.86
CA LYS A 90 -11.85 47.00 -3.30
C LYS A 90 -11.60 45.49 -3.20
N ALA A 91 -10.57 45.00 -3.88
CA ALA A 91 -10.13 43.59 -3.79
C ALA A 91 -9.86 43.14 -2.35
N THR A 92 -9.38 44.05 -1.48
CA THR A 92 -9.17 43.80 -0.05
C THR A 92 -10.48 43.51 0.70
N ASP A 93 -11.55 44.23 0.37
CA ASP A 93 -12.85 44.10 1.01
C ASP A 93 -13.52 42.79 0.57
N LEU A 94 -13.40 42.45 -0.71
CA LEU A 94 -13.90 41.20 -1.28
C LEU A 94 -13.14 39.97 -0.76
N ASN A 95 -11.85 40.10 -0.46
CA ASN A 95 -11.07 39.01 0.16
C ASN A 95 -11.56 38.66 1.57
N ILE A 96 -12.14 39.60 2.31
CA ILE A 96 -12.75 39.33 3.63
C ILE A 96 -13.98 38.44 3.43
N VAL A 97 -14.87 38.82 2.51
CA VAL A 97 -16.07 38.04 2.16
C VAL A 97 -15.68 36.64 1.63
N LEU A 98 -14.64 36.55 0.80
CA LEU A 98 -14.13 35.28 0.29
C LEU A 98 -13.62 34.38 1.41
N ARG A 99 -12.92 34.94 2.42
CA ARG A 99 -12.49 34.18 3.61
C ARG A 99 -13.66 33.73 4.47
N ASP A 100 -14.70 34.55 4.59
CA ASP A 100 -15.88 34.20 5.38
C ASP A 100 -16.72 33.10 4.72
N PHE A 101 -16.90 33.14 3.40
CA PHE A 101 -17.53 32.04 2.67
C PHE A 101 -16.73 30.74 2.74
N GLY A 102 -15.40 30.85 2.70
CA GLY A 102 -14.50 29.71 2.91
C GLY A 102 -14.66 29.10 4.30
N ARG A 103 -14.60 29.93 5.35
CA ARG A 103 -14.79 29.50 6.76
C ARG A 103 -16.19 28.93 7.03
N SER A 104 -17.21 29.43 6.33
CA SER A 104 -18.60 28.98 6.44
C SER A 104 -18.92 27.78 5.54
N ASN A 105 -17.92 27.20 4.86
CA ASN A 105 -18.08 26.08 3.92
C ASN A 105 -19.09 26.35 2.76
N ARG A 106 -19.33 27.62 2.39
CA ARG A 106 -20.22 28.03 1.28
C ARG A 106 -19.47 28.00 -0.05
N TRP A 107 -19.03 26.81 -0.49
CA TRP A 107 -18.12 26.64 -1.65
C TRP A 107 -18.65 27.16 -2.99
N LYS A 108 -19.97 27.10 -3.22
CA LYS A 108 -20.62 27.62 -4.45
C LYS A 108 -20.50 29.14 -4.53
N HIS A 109 -20.88 29.83 -3.45
CA HIS A 109 -20.78 31.29 -3.34
C HIS A 109 -19.33 31.76 -3.37
N LEU A 110 -18.40 31.00 -2.77
CA LEU A 110 -16.96 31.24 -2.88
C LEU A 110 -16.49 31.25 -4.35
N SER A 111 -16.92 30.27 -5.15
CA SER A 111 -16.54 30.15 -6.56
C SER A 111 -17.17 31.24 -7.42
N GLN A 112 -18.46 31.53 -7.22
CA GLN A 112 -19.15 32.63 -7.91
C GLN A 112 -18.50 33.99 -7.64
N LEU A 113 -18.17 34.27 -6.36
CA LEU A 113 -17.48 35.49 -5.98
C LEU A 113 -16.10 35.60 -6.64
N PHE A 114 -15.34 34.51 -6.63
CA PHE A 114 -14.00 34.49 -7.21
C PHE A 114 -14.01 34.67 -8.74
N GLU A 115 -14.92 33.99 -9.44
CA GLU A 115 -15.10 34.16 -10.89
C GLU A 115 -15.52 35.59 -11.25
N TRP A 116 -16.41 36.19 -10.46
CA TRP A 116 -16.78 37.60 -10.62
C TRP A 116 -15.59 38.53 -10.39
N MET A 117 -14.81 38.31 -9.32
CA MET A 117 -13.59 39.08 -9.05
C MET A 117 -12.59 38.98 -10.22
N GLN A 118 -12.45 37.81 -10.83
CA GLN A 118 -11.57 37.57 -11.97
C GLN A 118 -12.05 38.33 -13.22
N LYS A 119 -13.36 38.31 -13.51
CA LYS A 119 -13.96 39.04 -14.65
C LYS A 119 -13.82 40.56 -14.54
N HIS A 120 -13.96 41.12 -13.34
CA HIS A 120 -13.89 42.57 -13.11
C HIS A 120 -12.48 43.07 -12.75
N GLY A 121 -11.44 42.22 -12.86
CA GLY A 121 -10.05 42.60 -12.59
C GLY A 121 -9.75 42.97 -11.12
N LYS A 122 -10.62 42.58 -10.17
CA LYS A 122 -10.48 42.89 -8.74
C LYS A 122 -9.82 41.76 -7.96
N ILE A 123 -8.78 41.17 -8.53
CA ILE A 123 -8.03 40.05 -7.98
C ILE A 123 -6.63 40.48 -7.56
N ASN A 124 -6.14 39.91 -6.47
CA ASN A 124 -4.74 40.04 -6.05
C ASN A 124 -4.20 38.69 -5.57
N VAL A 125 -2.91 38.67 -5.22
CA VAL A 125 -2.21 37.49 -4.69
C VAL A 125 -2.99 36.85 -3.52
N ALA A 126 -3.53 37.68 -2.61
CA ALA A 126 -4.29 37.20 -1.47
C ALA A 126 -5.66 36.57 -1.86
N SER A 127 -6.28 37.03 -2.96
CA SER A 127 -7.49 36.42 -3.53
C SER A 127 -7.19 35.00 -4.02
N TYR A 128 -6.13 34.83 -4.82
CA TYR A 128 -5.70 33.53 -5.35
C TYR A 128 -5.29 32.57 -4.22
N SER A 129 -4.44 33.01 -3.29
CA SER A 129 -4.01 32.20 -2.15
C SER A 129 -5.20 31.74 -1.29
N SER A 130 -6.13 32.66 -0.98
CA SER A 130 -7.31 32.33 -0.18
C SER A 130 -8.21 31.34 -0.91
N TYR A 131 -8.52 31.57 -2.19
CA TYR A 131 -9.38 30.67 -2.98
C TYR A 131 -8.77 29.26 -3.10
N ILE A 132 -7.51 29.14 -3.49
CA ILE A 132 -6.80 27.85 -3.63
C ILE A 132 -6.79 27.09 -2.29
N LYS A 133 -6.54 27.79 -1.18
CA LYS A 133 -6.55 27.21 0.16
C LYS A 133 -7.92 26.60 0.50
N PHE A 134 -9.00 27.34 0.26
CA PHE A 134 -10.37 26.90 0.55
C PHE A 134 -10.85 25.80 -0.39
N MET A 135 -10.49 25.84 -1.67
CA MET A 135 -10.76 24.74 -2.60
C MET A 135 -10.00 23.46 -2.23
N GLY A 136 -8.82 23.59 -1.63
CA GLY A 136 -8.13 22.47 -1.00
C GLY A 136 -8.89 21.86 0.18
N GLU A 137 -9.66 22.65 0.93
CA GLU A 137 -10.50 22.19 2.04
C GLU A 137 -11.79 21.51 1.57
N SER A 138 -12.35 21.94 0.43
CA SER A 138 -13.52 21.31 -0.20
C SER A 138 -13.21 20.00 -0.94
N LYS A 139 -11.94 19.59 -0.99
CA LYS A 139 -11.40 18.43 -1.73
C LYS A 139 -11.54 18.52 -3.26
N ASP A 140 -11.89 19.69 -3.80
CA ASP A 140 -11.95 19.93 -5.24
C ASP A 140 -10.60 20.45 -5.76
N ILE A 141 -9.68 19.50 -5.92
CA ILE A 141 -8.29 19.76 -6.34
C ILE A 141 -8.24 20.31 -7.77
N SER A 142 -9.12 19.80 -8.64
CA SER A 142 -9.10 20.11 -10.07
C SER A 142 -9.32 21.60 -10.32
N ARG A 143 -10.27 22.22 -9.62
CA ARG A 143 -10.50 23.67 -9.71
C ARG A 143 -9.34 24.48 -9.12
N ALA A 144 -8.77 24.04 -7.99
CA ALA A 144 -7.63 24.73 -7.39
C ALA A 144 -6.39 24.74 -8.31
N LEU A 145 -6.11 23.62 -8.98
CA LEU A 145 -5.00 23.51 -9.93
C LEU A 145 -5.29 24.27 -11.23
N ASN A 146 -6.52 24.20 -11.76
CA ASN A 146 -6.91 24.97 -12.94
C ASN A 146 -6.72 26.48 -12.69
N VAL A 147 -7.17 26.98 -11.54
CA VAL A 147 -6.98 28.39 -11.19
C VAL A 147 -5.50 28.76 -11.12
N TYR A 148 -4.63 27.89 -10.56
CA TYR A 148 -3.19 28.12 -10.54
C TYR A 148 -2.55 28.14 -11.95
N GLU A 149 -3.00 27.26 -12.84
CA GLU A 149 -2.52 27.18 -14.23
C GLU A 149 -2.99 28.37 -15.07
N THR A 150 -4.19 28.92 -14.80
CA THR A 150 -4.74 30.10 -15.50
C THR A 150 -4.10 31.44 -15.09
N ILE A 151 -3.17 31.46 -14.12
CA ILE A 151 -2.45 32.68 -13.76
C ILE A 151 -1.41 32.98 -14.86
N ASN A 152 -1.73 33.95 -15.73
CA ASN A 152 -0.86 34.35 -16.84
C ASN A 152 0.35 35.19 -16.40
N ASP A 153 0.23 35.91 -15.29
CA ASP A 153 1.32 36.72 -14.74
C ASP A 153 2.28 35.82 -13.93
N GLU A 154 3.46 35.56 -14.49
CA GLU A 154 4.49 34.75 -13.85
C GLU A 154 4.98 35.35 -12.52
N ALA A 155 4.90 36.66 -12.29
CA ALA A 155 5.25 37.27 -11.00
C ALA A 155 4.20 36.98 -9.91
N VAL A 156 2.92 36.92 -10.30
CA VAL A 156 1.83 36.51 -9.39
C VAL A 156 1.89 35.01 -9.14
N LYS A 157 2.13 34.21 -10.19
CA LYS A 157 2.19 32.75 -10.12
C LYS A 157 3.38 32.26 -9.30
N ASN A 158 4.54 32.90 -9.44
CA ASN A 158 5.75 32.66 -8.65
C ASN A 158 5.73 33.48 -7.35
N ASN A 159 4.62 33.44 -6.62
CA ASN A 159 4.54 34.03 -5.29
C ASN A 159 4.50 32.93 -4.22
N ILE A 160 5.35 33.04 -3.20
CA ILE A 160 5.48 32.07 -2.10
C ILE A 160 4.11 31.75 -1.46
N SER A 161 3.24 32.75 -1.26
CA SER A 161 1.93 32.55 -0.64
C SER A 161 0.97 31.70 -1.50
N ILE A 162 1.02 31.86 -2.83
CA ILE A 162 0.21 31.06 -3.77
C ILE A 162 0.78 29.65 -3.84
N CYS A 163 2.11 29.51 -3.97
CA CYS A 163 2.78 28.21 -3.95
C CYS A 163 2.49 27.44 -2.65
N ASN A 164 2.57 28.08 -1.47
CA ASN A 164 2.22 27.49 -0.18
C ASN A 164 0.75 27.07 -0.11
N SER A 165 -0.16 27.83 -0.74
CA SER A 165 -1.58 27.48 -0.80
C SER A 165 -1.84 26.26 -1.68
N VAL A 166 -1.14 26.16 -2.83
CA VAL A 166 -1.16 24.98 -3.71
C VAL A 166 -0.57 23.76 -3.00
N LEU A 167 0.58 23.91 -2.33
CA LEU A 167 1.20 22.86 -1.52
C LEU A 167 0.23 22.36 -0.45
N SER A 168 -0.38 23.25 0.33
CA SER A 168 -1.38 22.90 1.34
C SER A 168 -2.56 22.15 0.70
N CYS A 169 -3.05 22.59 -0.46
CA CYS A 169 -4.12 21.92 -1.19
C CYS A 169 -3.73 20.48 -1.58
N LEU A 170 -2.55 20.29 -2.18
CA LEU A 170 -2.05 18.98 -2.62
C LEU A 170 -1.84 18.03 -1.43
N ILE A 171 -1.29 18.54 -0.32
CA ILE A 171 -1.02 17.78 0.90
C ILE A 171 -2.32 17.37 1.61
N LYS A 172 -3.31 18.26 1.70
CA LYS A 172 -4.64 17.93 2.25
C LYS A 172 -5.33 16.81 1.47
N ASN A 173 -5.08 16.75 0.16
CA ASN A 173 -5.66 15.78 -0.74
C ASN A 173 -4.79 14.55 -1.04
N LYS A 174 -3.79 14.27 -0.17
CA LYS A 174 -2.92 13.09 -0.25
C LYS A 174 -2.14 12.95 -1.58
N LYS A 175 -1.85 14.07 -2.27
CA LYS A 175 -1.04 14.12 -3.49
C LYS A 175 0.37 14.62 -3.18
N PHE A 176 1.09 13.86 -2.35
CA PHE A 176 2.41 14.27 -1.84
C PHE A 176 3.46 14.39 -2.96
N ASP A 177 3.48 13.48 -3.93
CA ASP A 177 4.46 13.53 -5.03
C ASP A 177 4.34 14.81 -5.87
N LYS A 178 3.09 15.22 -6.14
CA LYS A 178 2.80 16.49 -6.82
C LYS A 178 3.22 17.68 -5.97
N ALA A 179 3.02 17.63 -4.65
CA ALA A 179 3.47 18.68 -3.75
C ALA A 179 5.00 18.80 -3.75
N MET A 180 5.73 17.68 -3.73
CA MET A 180 7.19 17.68 -3.80
C MET A 180 7.71 18.17 -5.15
N SER A 181 7.04 17.84 -6.26
CA SER A 181 7.33 18.40 -7.59
C SER A 181 7.16 19.92 -7.60
N MET A 182 6.07 20.42 -7.01
CA MET A 182 5.82 21.86 -6.88
C MET A 182 6.87 22.55 -6.00
N PHE A 183 7.30 21.92 -4.90
CA PHE A 183 8.38 22.44 -4.05
C PHE A 183 9.70 22.56 -4.81
N LYS A 184 10.07 21.54 -5.62
CA LYS A 184 11.26 21.61 -6.49
C LYS A 184 11.15 22.73 -7.53
N LYS A 185 10.00 22.87 -8.18
CA LYS A 185 9.73 23.97 -9.13
C LYS A 185 9.86 25.33 -8.46
N MET A 186 9.35 25.48 -7.24
CA MET A 186 9.46 26.71 -6.46
C MET A 186 10.93 27.11 -6.29
N LYS A 187 11.81 26.17 -5.91
CA LYS A 187 13.25 26.43 -5.77
C LYS A 187 13.94 26.70 -7.11
N GLN A 188 13.56 25.98 -8.18
CA GLN A 188 14.10 26.19 -9.54
C GLN A 188 13.75 27.57 -10.09
N ASN A 189 12.57 28.10 -9.73
CA ASN A 189 12.15 29.44 -10.12
C ASN A 189 12.76 30.55 -9.24
N GLY A 190 13.73 30.21 -8.38
CA GLY A 190 14.46 31.17 -7.53
C GLY A 190 13.67 31.64 -6.30
N LEU A 191 12.54 31.01 -5.97
CA LEU A 191 11.79 31.34 -4.76
C LEU A 191 12.44 30.69 -3.55
N GLN A 192 12.63 31.47 -2.50
CA GLN A 192 13.13 30.98 -1.21
C GLN A 192 11.96 30.41 -0.40
N PRO A 193 11.97 29.10 -0.08
CA PRO A 193 10.99 28.53 0.83
C PRO A 193 11.02 29.20 2.20
N ASP A 194 9.84 29.40 2.79
CA ASP A 194 9.69 29.97 4.13
C ASP A 194 9.27 28.91 5.15
N VAL A 195 9.16 29.32 6.42
CA VAL A 195 8.70 28.44 7.52
C VAL A 195 7.33 27.83 7.21
N VAL A 196 6.46 28.55 6.49
CA VAL A 196 5.13 28.06 6.10
C VAL A 196 5.23 26.96 5.04
N THR A 197 6.17 27.06 4.10
CA THR A 197 6.46 26.01 3.11
C THR A 197 6.86 24.72 3.81
N TYR A 198 7.87 24.78 4.68
CA TYR A 198 8.40 23.60 5.36
C TYR A 198 7.38 22.99 6.33
N SER A 199 6.69 23.79 7.15
CA SER A 199 5.63 23.29 8.04
C SER A 199 4.49 22.60 7.28
N THR A 200 4.12 23.11 6.09
CA THR A 200 3.12 22.48 5.22
C THR A 200 3.59 21.13 4.68
N LEU A 201 4.84 21.02 4.27
CA LEU A 201 5.43 19.76 3.79
C LEU A 201 5.57 18.74 4.92
N LEU A 202 6.03 19.16 6.10
CA LEU A 202 6.12 18.33 7.31
C LEU A 202 4.74 17.80 7.73
N ALA A 203 3.70 18.63 7.65
CA ALA A 203 2.33 18.19 7.91
C ALA A 203 1.85 17.12 6.90
N GLY A 204 2.42 17.11 5.70
CA GLY A 204 2.20 16.05 4.73
C GLY A 204 2.96 14.77 5.04
N CYS A 205 4.18 14.86 5.58
CA CYS A 205 4.94 13.72 6.04
C CYS A 205 4.18 12.92 7.10
N LEU A 206 3.42 13.58 7.98
CA LEU A 206 2.58 12.90 8.99
C LEU A 206 1.55 11.91 8.38
N LYS A 207 1.17 12.10 7.11
CA LYS A 207 0.16 11.28 6.42
C LYS A 207 0.75 10.17 5.55
N LEU A 208 2.08 10.03 5.52
CA LEU A 208 2.79 9.04 4.71
C LEU A 208 3.36 7.93 5.60
N ASP A 209 3.26 6.68 5.16
CA ASP A 209 3.77 5.53 5.90
C ASP A 209 5.31 5.56 6.08
N HIS A 210 6.04 6.21 5.16
CA HIS A 210 7.49 6.45 5.23
C HIS A 210 7.84 7.95 5.36
N GLY A 211 6.94 8.74 5.94
CA GLY A 211 7.08 10.20 6.02
C GLY A 211 8.23 10.69 6.90
N TYR A 212 8.66 9.90 7.90
CA TYR A 212 9.67 10.29 8.87
C TYR A 212 11.04 10.61 8.25
N MET A 213 11.57 9.73 7.38
CA MET A 213 12.85 9.98 6.70
C MET A 213 12.82 11.25 5.86
N LYS A 214 11.67 11.51 5.21
CA LYS A 214 11.48 12.72 4.42
C LYS A 214 11.36 13.98 5.29
N ALA A 215 10.74 13.86 6.46
CA ALA A 215 10.64 14.95 7.42
C ALA A 215 12.02 15.37 7.94
N LEU A 216 12.90 14.43 8.27
CA LEU A 216 14.28 14.73 8.70
C LEU A 216 15.06 15.48 7.60
N GLN A 217 14.98 15.01 6.35
CA GLN A 217 15.61 15.72 5.23
C GLN A 217 15.11 17.16 5.07
N LEU A 218 13.80 17.39 5.29
CA LEU A 218 13.22 18.73 5.21
C LEU A 218 13.64 19.62 6.39
N VAL A 219 13.82 19.06 7.59
CA VAL A 219 14.32 19.79 8.77
C VAL A 219 15.79 20.16 8.58
N GLU A 220 16.62 19.22 8.13
CA GLU A 220 18.03 19.48 7.81
C GLU A 220 18.16 20.58 6.74
N GLU A 221 17.33 20.53 5.70
CA GLU A 221 17.30 21.56 4.67
C GLU A 221 16.85 22.93 5.22
N LEU A 222 15.86 22.96 6.13
CA LEU A 222 15.38 24.17 6.80
C LEU A 222 16.49 24.80 7.67
N GLU A 223 17.21 23.98 8.45
CA GLU A 223 18.30 24.43 9.32
C GLU A 223 19.49 24.93 8.52
N ASN A 224 19.88 24.20 7.47
CA ASN A 224 20.97 24.62 6.56
C ASN A 224 20.63 25.91 5.79
N SER A 225 19.34 26.20 5.61
CA SER A 225 18.87 27.46 5.01
C SER A 225 18.84 28.63 6.00
N GLY A 226 19.20 28.41 7.27
CA GLY A 226 19.21 29.43 8.32
C GLY A 226 17.80 29.89 8.77
N ILE A 227 16.77 29.11 8.46
CA ILE A 227 15.38 29.43 8.81
C ILE A 227 15.10 28.95 10.23
N LEU A 228 14.66 29.85 11.11
CA LEU A 228 14.28 29.48 12.48
C LEU A 228 12.91 28.78 12.50
N MET A 229 12.83 27.68 13.22
CA MET A 229 11.57 26.96 13.42
C MET A 229 10.63 27.77 14.32
N ASP A 230 9.35 27.78 14.00
CA ASP A 230 8.31 28.36 14.84
C ASP A 230 7.56 27.28 15.65
N ASN A 231 6.64 27.72 16.52
CA ASN A 231 5.75 26.84 17.28
C ASN A 231 5.02 25.82 16.39
N VAL A 232 4.60 26.20 15.18
CA VAL A 232 3.85 25.30 14.30
C VAL A 232 4.76 24.20 13.75
N THR A 233 5.99 24.57 13.38
CA THR A 233 7.01 23.66 12.85
C THR A 233 7.44 22.66 13.92
N TYR A 234 7.75 23.14 15.13
CA TYR A 234 8.07 22.27 16.27
C TYR A 234 6.94 21.31 16.62
N GLY A 235 5.70 21.80 16.75
CA GLY A 235 4.54 20.95 17.02
C GLY A 235 4.33 19.88 15.94
N THR A 236 4.54 20.21 14.67
CA THR A 236 4.42 19.26 13.55
C THR A 236 5.52 18.22 13.58
N LEU A 237 6.76 18.63 13.85
CA LEU A 237 7.91 17.74 13.94
C LEU A 237 7.79 16.75 15.11
N ILE A 238 7.37 17.22 16.28
CA ILE A 238 7.07 16.36 17.44
C ILE A 238 5.96 15.37 17.09
N ALA A 239 4.92 15.80 16.37
CA ALA A 239 3.84 14.91 15.93
C ALA A 239 4.33 13.83 14.95
N VAL A 240 5.24 14.17 14.02
CA VAL A 240 5.86 13.21 13.09
C VAL A 240 6.74 12.21 13.84
N CYS A 241 7.57 12.67 14.78
CA CYS A 241 8.37 11.78 15.62
C CYS A 241 7.46 10.84 16.44
N ALA A 242 6.38 11.40 17.02
CA ALA A 242 5.40 10.65 17.79
C ALA A 242 4.69 9.58 16.93
N SER A 243 4.22 9.90 15.72
CA SER A 243 3.52 8.94 14.86
C SER A 243 4.38 7.76 14.43
N ASN A 244 5.70 7.93 14.42
CA ASN A 244 6.68 6.93 14.02
C ASN A 244 7.36 6.24 15.22
N GLY A 245 6.88 6.46 16.45
CA GLY A 245 7.41 5.82 17.65
C GLY A 245 8.80 6.31 18.08
N ARG A 246 9.25 7.48 17.60
CA ARG A 246 10.55 8.07 17.93
C ARG A 246 10.44 8.98 19.16
N CYS A 247 10.28 8.36 20.34
CA CYS A 247 10.01 9.07 21.58
C CYS A 247 11.15 10.00 22.01
N GLU A 248 12.40 9.55 21.89
CA GLU A 248 13.58 10.34 22.31
C GLU A 248 13.75 11.62 21.49
N GLU A 249 13.53 11.56 20.18
CA GLU A 249 13.58 12.75 19.31
C GLU A 249 12.41 13.69 19.57
N ALA A 250 11.21 13.17 19.81
CA ALA A 250 10.07 13.99 20.21
C ALA A 250 10.36 14.76 21.51
N GLU A 251 11.03 14.15 22.49
CA GLU A 251 11.51 14.83 23.71
C GLU A 251 12.57 15.88 23.40
N MET A 252 13.57 15.53 22.59
CA MET A 252 14.65 16.44 22.20
C MET A 252 14.09 17.72 21.57
N TYR A 253 13.16 17.59 20.60
CA TYR A 253 12.55 18.75 19.95
C TYR A 253 11.63 19.55 20.88
N PHE A 254 10.92 18.90 21.81
CA PHE A 254 10.11 19.59 22.81
C PHE A 254 10.97 20.42 23.77
N MET A 255 12.09 19.86 24.24
CA MET A 255 13.04 20.57 25.12
C MET A 255 13.76 21.69 24.37
N ARG A 256 14.17 21.46 23.12
CA ARG A 256 14.78 22.50 22.27
C ARG A 256 13.83 23.67 22.05
N MET A 257 12.56 23.39 21.75
CA MET A 257 11.52 24.42 21.61
C MET A 257 11.43 25.30 22.88
N GLN A 258 11.41 24.69 24.07
CA GLN A 258 11.39 25.44 25.33
C GLN A 258 12.67 26.25 25.56
N ALA A 259 13.85 25.68 25.25
CA ALA A 259 15.14 26.35 25.38
C ALA A 259 15.27 27.57 24.44
N GLU A 260 14.66 27.50 23.26
CA GLU A 260 14.57 28.61 22.30
C GLU A 260 13.48 29.65 22.67
N GLY A 261 12.80 29.48 23.81
CA GLY A 261 11.84 30.45 24.35
C GLY A 261 10.41 30.31 23.82
N HIS A 262 10.09 29.21 23.14
CA HIS A 262 8.75 28.94 22.65
C HIS A 262 7.88 28.28 23.72
N SER A 263 6.76 28.91 24.06
CA SER A 263 5.81 28.37 25.05
C SER A 263 5.00 27.18 24.49
N PRO A 264 5.11 25.99 25.09
CA PRO A 264 4.31 24.84 24.67
C PRO A 264 2.81 25.10 24.82
N ASN A 265 2.03 24.59 23.88
CA ASN A 265 0.56 24.63 23.91
C ASN A 265 -0.02 23.21 23.98
N VAL A 266 -1.35 23.09 24.06
CA VAL A 266 -2.07 21.80 24.14
C VAL A 266 -1.64 20.81 23.05
N TYR A 267 -1.36 21.30 21.82
CA TYR A 267 -0.95 20.44 20.70
C TYR A 267 0.43 19.82 20.94
N HIS A 268 1.40 20.60 21.42
CA HIS A 268 2.75 20.09 21.76
C HIS A 268 2.70 19.00 22.83
N TYR A 269 1.99 19.28 23.94
CA TYR A 269 1.78 18.31 25.01
C TYR A 269 1.07 17.05 24.52
N SER A 270 0.01 17.20 23.71
CA SER A 270 -0.73 16.06 23.15
C SER A 270 0.13 15.22 22.20
N SER A 271 0.98 15.85 21.38
CA SER A 271 1.87 15.14 20.45
C SER A 271 2.95 14.36 21.19
N LEU A 272 3.59 14.97 22.19
CA LEU A 272 4.59 14.29 23.01
C LEU A 272 3.96 13.16 23.85
N LEU A 273 2.77 13.38 24.41
CA LEU A 273 2.02 12.35 25.11
C LEU A 273 1.65 11.18 24.19
N ASN A 274 1.35 11.44 22.91
CA ASN A 274 1.11 10.39 21.93
C ASN A 274 2.40 9.59 21.64
N ALA A 275 3.58 10.21 21.68
CA ALA A 275 4.85 9.48 21.59
C ALA A 275 4.96 8.48 22.75
N TYR A 276 4.72 8.90 23.99
CA TYR A 276 4.73 7.99 25.16
C TYR A 276 3.70 6.87 25.10
N SER A 277 2.67 6.98 24.25
CA SER A 277 1.66 5.94 24.09
C SER A 277 2.16 4.71 23.32
N PHE A 278 3.29 4.78 22.62
CA PHE A 278 3.86 3.64 21.91
C PHE A 278 4.51 2.64 22.88
N ASP A 279 5.38 3.14 23.76
CA ASP A 279 6.11 2.33 24.74
C ASP A 279 5.34 2.17 26.06
N GLY A 280 4.24 2.89 26.25
CA GLY A 280 3.47 2.86 27.49
C GLY A 280 4.21 3.50 28.67
N ASN A 281 5.10 4.46 28.43
CA ASN A 281 5.89 5.14 29.46
C ASN A 281 5.03 6.10 30.29
N TYR A 282 4.29 5.54 31.24
CA TYR A 282 3.34 6.28 32.05
C TYR A 282 4.00 7.25 33.04
N GLN A 283 5.23 6.99 33.49
CA GLN A 283 5.92 7.87 34.42
C GLN A 283 6.24 9.22 33.77
N LYS A 284 6.75 9.19 32.53
CA LYS A 284 6.98 10.42 31.76
C LYS A 284 5.67 11.09 31.37
N ALA A 285 4.64 10.32 31.02
CA ALA A 285 3.31 10.86 30.73
C ALA A 285 2.65 11.56 31.93
N ASP A 286 2.73 10.99 33.13
CA ASP A 286 2.20 11.60 34.36
C ASP A 286 2.91 12.93 34.66
N LYS A 287 4.25 12.95 34.54
CA LYS A 287 5.04 14.20 34.67
C LYS A 287 4.62 15.24 33.64
N LEU A 288 4.50 14.84 32.37
CA LEU A 288 4.13 15.76 31.30
C LEU A 288 2.74 16.40 31.50
N VAL A 289 1.78 15.65 32.03
CA VAL A 289 0.43 16.17 32.34
C VAL A 289 0.44 17.06 33.59
N GLN A 290 1.30 16.77 34.56
CA GLN A 290 1.54 17.65 35.72
C GLN A 290 2.19 18.96 35.26
N ASP A 291 3.21 18.89 34.41
CA ASP A 291 3.88 20.05 33.83
C ASP A 291 2.89 20.93 33.05
N MET A 292 2.04 20.31 32.21
CA MET A 292 0.95 20.99 31.50
C MET A 292 0.00 21.73 32.45
N SER A 293 -0.36 21.10 33.57
CA SER A 293 -1.26 21.69 34.58
C SER A 293 -0.59 22.82 35.35
N SER A 294 0.71 22.68 35.68
CA SER A 294 1.51 23.71 36.34
C SER A 294 1.73 24.94 35.46
N ALA A 295 1.76 24.75 34.14
CA ALA A 295 1.77 25.82 33.15
C ALA A 295 0.41 26.51 32.95
N GLY A 296 -0.62 26.14 33.72
CA GLY A 296 -1.97 26.70 33.65
C GLY A 296 -2.79 26.22 32.45
N ILE A 297 -2.35 25.16 31.77
CA ILE A 297 -3.04 24.62 30.59
C ILE A 297 -3.90 23.42 31.00
N MET A 298 -5.22 23.56 30.86
CA MET A 298 -6.15 22.50 31.25
C MET A 298 -6.11 21.30 30.26
N PRO A 299 -5.98 20.06 30.75
CA PRO A 299 -6.05 18.86 29.91
C PRO A 299 -7.39 18.76 29.17
N THR A 300 -7.35 18.72 27.84
CA THR A 300 -8.53 18.55 27.00
C THR A 300 -8.95 17.08 26.90
N LYS A 301 -10.14 16.81 26.32
CA LYS A 301 -10.60 15.46 25.99
C LYS A 301 -9.54 14.63 25.24
N VAL A 302 -8.81 15.25 24.31
CA VAL A 302 -7.77 14.57 23.52
C VAL A 302 -6.62 14.13 24.43
N VAL A 303 -6.11 15.03 25.28
CA VAL A 303 -5.01 14.71 26.20
C VAL A 303 -5.38 13.58 27.16
N LEU A 304 -6.56 13.63 27.78
CA LEU A 304 -7.01 12.60 28.72
C LEU A 304 -7.26 11.25 28.03
N THR A 305 -7.75 11.25 26.78
CA THR A 305 -7.91 10.00 26.00
C THR A 305 -6.56 9.42 25.60
N THR A 306 -5.58 10.26 25.25
CA THR A 306 -4.20 9.81 24.96
C THR A 306 -3.51 9.29 26.23
N LEU A 307 -3.72 9.93 27.38
CA LEU A 307 -3.22 9.43 28.66
C LEU A 307 -3.81 8.05 29.00
N LEU A 308 -5.11 7.84 28.72
CA LEU A 308 -5.74 6.53 28.86
C LEU A 308 -5.04 5.48 27.99
N LYS A 309 -4.71 5.81 26.74
CA LYS A 309 -3.94 4.93 25.84
C LYS A 309 -2.56 4.61 26.42
N VAL A 310 -1.86 5.57 27.02
CA VAL A 310 -0.56 5.34 27.69
C VAL A 310 -0.71 4.36 28.85
N TYR A 311 -1.68 4.57 29.76
CA TYR A 311 -1.89 3.67 30.90
C TYR A 311 -2.26 2.25 30.47
N VAL A 312 -3.11 2.13 29.45
CA VAL A 312 -3.50 0.83 28.89
C VAL A 312 -2.29 0.11 28.31
N LYS A 313 -1.43 0.83 27.57
CA LYS A 313 -0.20 0.28 27.00
C LYS A 313 0.84 -0.09 28.07
N GLY A 314 0.92 0.68 29.15
CA GLY A 314 1.74 0.38 30.32
C GLY A 314 1.15 -0.70 31.25
N GLY A 315 -0.01 -1.29 30.91
CA GLY A 315 -0.66 -2.34 31.71
C GLY A 315 -1.31 -1.87 33.02
N LEU A 316 -1.45 -0.56 33.23
CA LEU A 316 -1.99 0.05 34.45
C LEU A 316 -3.53 0.13 34.42
N PHE A 317 -4.20 -1.02 34.34
CA PHE A 317 -5.65 -1.09 34.13
C PHE A 317 -6.50 -0.43 35.21
N GLU A 318 -6.06 -0.42 36.48
CA GLU A 318 -6.79 0.29 37.54
C GLU A 318 -6.75 1.81 37.36
N LYS A 319 -5.58 2.36 37.02
CA LYS A 319 -5.48 3.78 36.67
C LYS A 319 -6.30 4.09 35.42
N SER A 320 -6.27 3.21 34.41
CA SER A 320 -7.11 3.34 33.21
C SER A 320 -8.60 3.39 33.53
N ARG A 321 -9.10 2.52 34.43
CA ARG A 321 -10.49 2.56 34.90
C ARG A 321 -10.83 3.86 35.60
N SER A 322 -9.99 4.30 36.54
CA SER A 322 -10.21 5.56 37.26
C SER A 322 -10.24 6.76 36.32
N LEU A 323 -9.39 6.76 35.29
CA LEU A 323 -9.34 7.80 34.28
C LEU A 323 -10.55 7.75 33.34
N LEU A 324 -11.04 6.54 33.00
CA LEU A 324 -12.28 6.39 32.25
C LEU A 324 -13.48 6.94 33.03
N SER A 325 -13.60 6.63 34.33
CA SER A 325 -14.64 7.22 35.19
C SER A 325 -14.52 8.75 35.30
N LYS A 326 -13.29 9.29 35.28
CA LYS A 326 -13.07 10.74 35.20
C LYS A 326 -13.54 11.31 33.85
N LEU A 327 -13.25 10.65 32.74
CA LEU A 327 -13.72 11.04 31.41
C LEU A 327 -15.25 11.02 31.32
N GLU A 328 -15.90 10.03 31.93
CA GLU A 328 -17.36 9.93 32.02
C GLU A 328 -17.95 11.11 32.79
N ARG A 329 -17.43 11.42 33.97
CA ARG A 329 -17.88 12.56 34.78
C ARG A 329 -17.74 13.91 34.09
N LEU A 330 -16.77 14.05 33.19
CA LEU A 330 -16.52 15.27 32.42
C LEU A 330 -17.38 15.36 31.14
N GLY A 331 -18.20 14.35 30.82
CA GLY A 331 -18.91 14.27 29.54
C GLY A 331 -17.98 14.03 28.35
N TYR A 332 -16.75 13.56 28.59
CA TYR A 332 -15.78 13.28 27.54
C TYR A 332 -15.87 11.85 27.00
N ALA A 333 -16.68 10.98 27.62
CA ALA A 333 -16.90 9.60 27.22
C ALA A 333 -18.23 9.34 26.48
N ASP A 334 -18.85 10.37 25.90
CA ASP A 334 -20.11 10.23 25.11
C ASP A 334 -19.94 9.43 23.81
N ASN A 335 -18.69 9.23 23.37
CA ASN A 335 -18.32 8.42 22.21
C ASN A 335 -17.62 7.13 22.66
N GLU A 336 -17.69 6.09 21.83
CA GLU A 336 -17.12 4.78 22.17
C GLU A 336 -15.58 4.74 22.31
N ARG A 337 -14.83 5.75 21.82
CA ARG A 337 -13.35 5.73 21.77
C ARG A 337 -12.65 5.42 23.11
N PRO A 338 -12.97 6.07 24.24
CA PRO A 338 -12.30 5.76 25.51
C PRO A 338 -12.52 4.31 25.97
N TYR A 339 -13.73 3.78 25.77
CA TYR A 339 -14.05 2.37 26.06
C TYR A 339 -13.27 1.44 25.13
N CYS A 340 -13.25 1.72 23.82
CA CYS A 340 -12.51 0.95 22.83
C CYS A 340 -11.01 0.85 23.17
N VAL A 341 -10.40 1.93 23.63
CA VAL A 341 -8.98 1.94 24.05
C VAL A 341 -8.76 0.99 25.23
N LEU A 342 -9.61 1.05 26.25
CA LEU A 342 -9.50 0.18 27.43
C LEU A 342 -9.78 -1.29 27.08
N MET A 343 -10.84 -1.56 26.32
CA MET A 343 -11.23 -2.90 25.87
C MET A 343 -10.12 -3.57 25.03
N ASP A 344 -9.55 -2.85 24.06
CA ASP A 344 -8.50 -3.40 23.18
C ASP A 344 -7.25 -3.79 23.98
N GLY A 345 -6.83 -2.97 24.94
CA GLY A 345 -5.68 -3.30 25.78
C GLY A 345 -5.93 -4.39 26.82
N LEU A 346 -7.12 -4.42 27.43
CA LEU A 346 -7.54 -5.53 28.30
C LEU A 346 -7.56 -6.84 27.51
N SER A 347 -8.12 -6.82 26.29
CA SER A 347 -8.14 -7.98 25.38
C SER A 347 -6.74 -8.47 25.05
N LYS A 348 -5.83 -7.56 24.65
CA LYS A 348 -4.44 -7.90 24.30
C LYS A 348 -3.65 -8.46 25.48
N SER A 349 -4.04 -8.13 26.70
CA SER A 349 -3.43 -8.62 27.93
C SER A 349 -4.09 -9.88 28.48
N GLY A 350 -5.01 -10.49 27.74
CA GLY A 350 -5.72 -11.72 28.12
C GLY A 350 -6.87 -11.53 29.13
N LYS A 351 -7.14 -10.30 29.57
CA LYS A 351 -8.18 -9.97 30.55
C LYS A 351 -9.57 -9.81 29.91
N ILE A 352 -10.04 -10.86 29.26
CA ILE A 352 -11.24 -10.84 28.41
C ILE A 352 -12.52 -10.59 29.21
N HIS A 353 -12.62 -11.13 30.43
CA HIS A 353 -13.76 -10.87 31.30
C HIS A 353 -13.89 -9.38 31.64
N GLU A 354 -12.79 -8.72 31.98
CA GLU A 354 -12.77 -7.28 32.26
C GLU A 354 -13.11 -6.46 30.99
N ALA A 355 -12.65 -6.89 29.82
CA ALA A 355 -13.01 -6.26 28.54
C ALA A 355 -14.52 -6.37 28.26
N LYS A 356 -15.13 -7.53 28.55
CA LYS A 356 -16.57 -7.76 28.41
C LYS A 356 -17.38 -6.87 29.35
N LEU A 357 -16.98 -6.77 30.62
CA LEU A 357 -17.62 -5.86 31.58
C LEU A 357 -17.59 -4.40 31.10
N THR A 358 -16.45 -3.97 30.54
CA THR A 358 -16.31 -2.61 29.99
C THR A 358 -17.24 -2.39 28.78
N PHE A 359 -17.40 -3.42 27.94
CA PHE A 359 -18.31 -3.39 26.79
C PHE A 359 -19.79 -3.34 27.23
N ASP A 360 -20.16 -4.14 28.23
CA ASP A 360 -21.52 -4.17 28.76
C ASP A 360 -21.88 -2.83 29.42
N GLN A 361 -20.97 -2.23 30.20
CA GLN A 361 -21.13 -0.89 30.76
C GLN A 361 -21.34 0.18 29.69
N MET A 362 -20.60 0.11 28.58
CA MET A 362 -20.76 1.03 27.45
C MET A 362 -22.16 0.89 26.81
N ASN A 363 -22.65 -0.34 26.66
CA ASN A 363 -23.97 -0.63 26.08
C ASN A 363 -25.12 -0.21 27.01
N GLU A 364 -25.03 -0.48 28.31
CA GLU A 364 -26.02 -0.06 29.31
C GLU A 364 -26.22 1.45 29.32
N ARG A 365 -25.11 2.20 29.16
CA ARG A 365 -25.12 3.67 29.09
C ARG A 365 -25.54 4.22 27.74
N ARG A 366 -25.83 3.37 26.76
CA ARG A 366 -26.24 3.74 25.38
C ARG A 366 -25.26 4.73 24.74
N VAL A 367 -23.96 4.54 24.97
CA VAL A 367 -22.90 5.37 24.36
C VAL A 367 -23.02 5.30 22.84
N ARG A 368 -22.81 6.43 22.16
CA ARG A 368 -22.88 6.47 20.70
C ARG A 368 -21.75 5.63 20.10
N SER A 369 -22.13 4.50 19.50
CA SER A 369 -21.25 3.53 18.85
C SER A 369 -21.45 3.57 17.34
N ASP A 370 -20.35 3.58 16.59
CA ASP A 370 -20.32 3.43 15.13
C ASP A 370 -20.02 1.97 14.70
N GLY A 371 -19.97 1.05 15.67
CA GLY A 371 -19.72 -0.36 15.46
C GLY A 371 -18.28 -0.81 15.72
N TYR A 372 -17.34 0.11 15.90
CA TYR A 372 -15.93 -0.25 16.09
C TYR A 372 -15.68 -0.93 17.45
N SER A 373 -16.39 -0.54 18.50
CA SER A 373 -16.45 -1.25 19.79
C SER A 373 -16.81 -2.75 19.66
N HIS A 374 -17.80 -3.07 18.82
CA HIS A 374 -18.22 -4.44 18.56
C HIS A 374 -17.14 -5.23 17.82
N SER A 375 -16.47 -4.60 16.84
CA SER A 375 -15.34 -5.21 16.13
C SER A 375 -14.21 -5.60 17.07
N ILE A 376 -13.85 -4.70 18.01
CA ILE A 376 -12.84 -4.99 19.04
C ILE A 376 -13.28 -6.18 19.89
N MET A 377 -14.52 -6.21 20.36
CA MET A 377 -15.00 -7.27 21.24
C MET A 377 -15.10 -8.63 20.51
N ILE A 378 -15.59 -8.66 19.27
CA ILE A 378 -15.61 -9.89 18.45
C ILE A 378 -14.18 -10.40 18.26
N THR A 379 -13.25 -9.53 17.88
CA THR A 379 -11.84 -9.91 17.71
C THR A 379 -11.20 -10.37 19.03
N ALA A 380 -11.59 -9.76 20.16
CA ALA A 380 -11.15 -10.15 21.49
C ALA A 380 -11.61 -11.57 21.84
N LEU A 381 -12.90 -11.87 21.64
CA LEU A 381 -13.48 -13.21 21.88
C LEU A 381 -12.84 -14.26 20.98
N CYS A 382 -12.61 -13.94 19.70
CA CYS A 382 -11.87 -14.78 18.76
C CYS A 382 -10.46 -15.10 19.25
N ARG A 383 -9.74 -14.11 19.81
CA ARG A 383 -8.39 -14.33 20.37
C ARG A 383 -8.41 -15.19 21.63
N ALA A 384 -9.48 -15.09 22.41
CA ALA A 384 -9.70 -15.84 23.65
C ALA A 384 -10.14 -17.30 23.42
N GLY A 385 -10.51 -17.67 22.18
CA GLY A 385 -11.07 -18.98 21.87
C GLY A 385 -12.56 -19.13 22.18
N LEU A 386 -13.26 -18.06 22.56
CA LEU A 386 -14.70 -18.05 22.86
C LEU A 386 -15.50 -17.86 21.56
N LEU A 387 -15.45 -18.85 20.67
CA LEU A 387 -16.02 -18.74 19.32
C LEU A 387 -17.54 -18.56 19.28
N ASP A 388 -18.28 -19.26 20.13
CA ASP A 388 -19.75 -19.19 20.12
C ASP A 388 -20.25 -17.80 20.52
N GLU A 389 -19.61 -17.19 21.53
CA GLU A 389 -19.88 -15.81 21.91
C GLU A 389 -19.51 -14.83 20.79
N ALA A 390 -18.37 -15.04 20.11
CA ALA A 390 -17.94 -14.22 18.99
C ALA A 390 -18.93 -14.30 17.81
N LYS A 391 -19.40 -15.50 17.46
CA LYS A 391 -20.42 -15.74 16.42
C LYS A 391 -21.73 -15.02 16.77
N ASN A 392 -22.21 -15.19 18.00
CA ASN A 392 -23.44 -14.55 18.46
C ASN A 392 -23.35 -13.02 18.43
N LEU A 393 -22.21 -12.45 18.83
CA LEU A 393 -21.99 -11.01 18.79
C LEU A 393 -21.87 -10.50 17.34
N ALA A 394 -21.22 -11.25 16.45
CA ALA A 394 -21.13 -10.91 15.02
C ALA A 394 -22.49 -10.95 14.32
N MET A 395 -23.36 -11.91 14.65
CA MET A 395 -24.74 -11.95 14.15
C MET A 395 -25.57 -10.76 14.64
N LYS A 396 -25.47 -10.40 15.93
CA LYS A 396 -26.14 -9.20 16.47
C LYS A 396 -25.64 -7.91 15.80
N TYR A 397 -24.35 -7.84 15.53
CA TYR A 397 -23.72 -6.71 14.85
C TYR A 397 -24.25 -6.55 13.42
N GLU A 398 -24.38 -7.65 12.69
CA GLU A 398 -24.92 -7.67 11.32
C GLU A 398 -26.34 -7.12 11.26
N VAL A 399 -27.22 -7.58 12.14
CA VAL A 399 -28.62 -7.11 12.23
C VAL A 399 -28.69 -5.62 12.57
N SER A 400 -27.77 -5.12 13.42
CA SER A 400 -27.85 -3.76 13.96
C SER A 400 -27.22 -2.71 13.05
N TYR A 401 -26.15 -3.04 12.31
CA TYR A 401 -25.36 -2.06 11.56
C TYR A 401 -25.35 -2.27 10.04
N ASN A 402 -25.88 -3.39 9.54
CA ASN A 402 -25.89 -3.77 8.11
C ASN A 402 -24.53 -3.54 7.42
N LYS A 403 -23.44 -3.81 8.14
CA LYS A 403 -22.08 -3.58 7.69
C LYS A 403 -21.16 -4.61 8.32
N TYR A 404 -20.31 -5.25 7.54
CA TYR A 404 -19.12 -5.94 8.04
C TYR A 404 -17.88 -5.11 7.73
N ASP A 405 -16.91 -5.16 8.63
CA ASP A 405 -15.56 -4.64 8.38
C ASP A 405 -14.60 -5.80 8.14
N VAL A 406 -13.55 -5.55 7.33
CA VAL A 406 -12.47 -6.51 7.03
C VAL A 406 -11.85 -7.02 8.33
N THR A 407 -11.75 -6.16 9.35
CA THR A 407 -11.17 -6.49 10.65
C THR A 407 -11.94 -7.59 11.38
N ILE A 408 -13.27 -7.56 11.34
CA ILE A 408 -14.15 -8.56 11.96
C ILE A 408 -14.00 -9.90 11.25
N LEU A 409 -14.05 -9.88 9.92
CA LEU A 409 -13.92 -11.10 9.11
C LEU A 409 -12.53 -11.73 9.28
N ASN A 410 -11.46 -10.92 9.30
CA ASN A 410 -10.11 -11.40 9.60
C ASN A 410 -9.99 -11.95 11.04
N GLY A 411 -10.65 -11.33 12.01
CA GLY A 411 -10.72 -11.80 13.39
C GLY A 411 -11.38 -13.17 13.50
N LEU A 412 -12.55 -13.33 12.87
CA LEU A 412 -13.29 -14.60 12.79
C LEU A 412 -12.49 -15.67 12.04
N LEU A 413 -11.91 -15.31 10.88
CA LEU A 413 -11.10 -16.21 10.07
C LEU A 413 -9.87 -16.69 10.85
N CYS A 414 -9.17 -15.82 11.55
CA CYS A 414 -8.06 -16.22 12.44
C CYS A 414 -8.52 -17.18 13.54
N ALA A 415 -9.73 -16.97 14.09
CA ALA A 415 -10.30 -17.84 15.10
C ALA A 415 -10.63 -19.23 14.55
N TYR A 416 -11.32 -19.30 13.40
CA TYR A 416 -11.65 -20.57 12.73
C TYR A 416 -10.41 -21.32 12.27
N CYS A 417 -9.39 -20.62 11.78
CA CYS A 417 -8.10 -21.20 11.44
C CYS A 417 -7.38 -21.79 12.67
N ARG A 418 -7.60 -21.27 13.87
CA ARG A 418 -7.02 -21.85 15.10
C ARG A 418 -7.74 -23.12 15.53
N THR A 419 -9.06 -23.17 15.35
CA THR A 419 -9.88 -24.34 15.71
C THR A 419 -9.93 -25.42 14.63
N GLY A 420 -9.41 -25.14 13.43
CA GLY A 420 -9.44 -26.08 12.30
C GLY A 420 -10.82 -26.22 11.64
N ASP A 421 -11.71 -25.25 11.86
CA ASP A 421 -13.08 -25.28 11.31
C ASP A 421 -13.07 -24.78 9.86
N MET A 422 -12.76 -25.68 8.93
CA MET A 422 -12.62 -25.38 7.51
C MET A 422 -13.91 -24.86 6.88
N ASP A 423 -15.07 -25.38 7.28
CA ASP A 423 -16.37 -24.95 6.74
C ASP A 423 -16.64 -23.48 7.08
N CYS A 424 -16.38 -23.07 8.32
CA CYS A 424 -16.51 -21.67 8.72
C CYS A 424 -15.49 -20.76 8.04
N VAL A 425 -14.25 -21.23 7.79
CA VAL A 425 -13.25 -20.47 7.01
C VAL A 425 -13.78 -20.19 5.60
N MET A 426 -14.26 -21.22 4.90
CA MET A 426 -14.76 -21.09 3.54
C MET A 426 -16.02 -20.22 3.46
N GLN A 427 -16.95 -20.37 4.41
CA GLN A 427 -18.14 -19.50 4.50
C GLN A 427 -17.77 -18.02 4.76
N THR A 428 -16.73 -17.77 5.56
CA THR A 428 -16.25 -16.41 5.83
C THR A 428 -15.64 -15.78 4.58
N MET A 429 -14.86 -16.55 3.80
CA MET A 429 -14.34 -16.10 2.51
C MET A 429 -15.47 -15.81 1.51
N GLU A 430 -16.45 -16.70 1.38
CA GLU A 430 -17.62 -16.50 0.52
C GLU A 430 -18.42 -15.24 0.93
N LYS A 431 -18.51 -14.97 2.24
CA LYS A 431 -19.14 -13.76 2.77
C LYS A 431 -18.34 -12.49 2.41
N MET A 432 -17.00 -12.53 2.40
CA MET A 432 -16.18 -11.41 1.94
C MET A 432 -16.47 -11.07 0.47
N ASP A 433 -16.57 -12.09 -0.38
CA ASP A 433 -16.83 -11.90 -1.81
C ASP A 433 -18.25 -11.37 -2.07
N LYS A 434 -19.27 -11.95 -1.42
CA LYS A 434 -20.67 -11.50 -1.52
C LYS A 434 -20.86 -10.03 -1.11
N LEU A 435 -20.10 -9.58 -0.10
CA LEU A 435 -20.16 -8.22 0.40
C LEU A 435 -19.25 -7.25 -0.38
N GLY A 436 -18.49 -7.74 -1.38
CA GLY A 436 -17.52 -6.92 -2.11
C GLY A 436 -16.40 -6.38 -1.22
N ILE A 437 -16.09 -7.06 -0.11
CA ILE A 437 -15.06 -6.65 0.84
C ILE A 437 -13.72 -7.18 0.34
N ASN A 438 -12.86 -6.27 -0.13
CA ASN A 438 -11.54 -6.64 -0.63
C ASN A 438 -10.64 -7.20 0.50
N PRO A 439 -10.16 -8.44 0.39
CA PRO A 439 -9.15 -9.01 1.29
C PRO A 439 -7.88 -8.17 1.28
N ASN A 440 -7.26 -8.02 2.46
CA ASN A 440 -6.00 -7.32 2.61
C ASN A 440 -4.83 -8.29 2.81
N GLN A 441 -3.60 -7.78 2.87
CA GLN A 441 -2.40 -8.59 3.07
C GLN A 441 -2.48 -9.49 4.32
N ASN A 442 -3.09 -9.01 5.40
CA ASN A 442 -3.29 -9.80 6.62
C ASN A 442 -4.28 -10.95 6.40
N THR A 443 -5.36 -10.75 5.63
CA THR A 443 -6.31 -11.83 5.28
C THR A 443 -5.58 -12.99 4.59
N PHE A 444 -4.79 -12.67 3.57
CA PHE A 444 -4.02 -13.66 2.82
C PHE A 444 -2.96 -14.34 3.70
N HIS A 445 -2.24 -13.59 4.53
CA HIS A 445 -1.26 -14.16 5.46
C HIS A 445 -1.90 -15.17 6.43
N ILE A 446 -3.07 -14.85 7.01
CA ILE A 446 -3.78 -15.77 7.92
C ILE A 446 -4.17 -17.06 7.19
N LEU A 447 -4.72 -16.95 5.98
CA LEU A 447 -5.12 -18.10 5.16
C LEU A 447 -3.93 -18.97 4.76
N LEU A 448 -2.84 -18.36 4.28
CA LEU A 448 -1.63 -19.10 3.88
C LEU A 448 -1.03 -19.87 5.05
N LYS A 449 -0.91 -19.22 6.21
CA LYS A 449 -0.42 -19.88 7.43
C LYS A 449 -1.30 -21.06 7.84
N TYR A 450 -2.62 -20.90 7.74
CA TYR A 450 -3.57 -21.96 8.05
C TYR A 450 -3.49 -23.13 7.08
N PHE A 451 -3.56 -22.87 5.77
CA PHE A 451 -3.52 -23.91 4.75
C PHE A 451 -2.18 -24.66 4.75
N CYS A 452 -1.06 -23.99 5.03
CA CYS A 452 0.22 -24.65 5.21
C CYS A 452 0.23 -25.54 6.46
N LYS A 453 -0.35 -25.09 7.58
CA LYS A 453 -0.46 -25.89 8.82
C LYS A 453 -1.30 -27.15 8.63
N GLU A 454 -2.43 -27.04 7.95
CA GLU A 454 -3.34 -28.16 7.66
C GLU A 454 -2.89 -29.01 6.45
N LYS A 455 -1.70 -28.75 5.89
CA LYS A 455 -1.12 -29.45 4.73
C LYS A 455 -1.95 -29.36 3.44
N LEU A 456 -2.80 -28.34 3.33
CA LEU A 456 -3.61 -28.03 2.15
C LEU A 456 -2.83 -27.18 1.15
N TYR A 457 -1.68 -27.67 0.69
CA TYR A 457 -0.72 -26.87 -0.07
C TYR A 457 -1.23 -26.38 -1.43
N LEU A 458 -2.09 -27.15 -2.11
CA LEU A 458 -2.71 -26.71 -3.38
C LEU A 458 -3.65 -25.51 -3.17
N LEU A 459 -4.34 -25.45 -2.03
CA LEU A 459 -5.20 -24.31 -1.70
C LEU A 459 -4.37 -23.10 -1.29
N ALA A 460 -3.26 -23.31 -0.58
CA ALA A 460 -2.27 -22.27 -0.30
C ALA A 460 -1.70 -21.68 -1.60
N TYR A 461 -1.34 -22.51 -2.58
CA TYR A 461 -0.87 -22.05 -3.89
C TYR A 461 -1.89 -21.16 -4.63
N ARG A 462 -3.17 -21.58 -4.66
CA ARG A 462 -4.24 -20.77 -5.25
C ARG A 462 -4.39 -19.43 -4.54
N THR A 463 -4.30 -19.44 -3.21
CA THR A 463 -4.36 -18.24 -2.37
C THR A 463 -3.21 -17.26 -2.70
N VAL A 464 -2.00 -17.76 -2.98
CA VAL A 464 -0.88 -16.94 -3.47
C VAL A 464 -1.19 -16.30 -4.83
N LYS A 465 -1.74 -17.07 -5.78
CA LYS A 465 -2.11 -16.52 -7.08
C LYS A 465 -3.16 -15.41 -6.97
N ASP A 466 -4.17 -15.63 -6.13
CA ASP A 466 -5.21 -14.62 -5.89
C ASP A 466 -4.64 -13.35 -5.23
N MET A 467 -3.68 -13.52 -4.32
CA MET A 467 -2.97 -12.40 -3.70
C MET A 467 -2.21 -11.55 -4.74
N ILE A 468 -1.50 -12.19 -5.67
CA ILE A 468 -0.74 -11.52 -6.74
C ILE A 468 -1.68 -10.85 -7.75
N ASN A 469 -2.76 -11.52 -8.14
CA ASN A 469 -3.78 -10.95 -9.05
C ASN A 469 -4.41 -9.67 -8.48
N LYS A 470 -4.46 -9.53 -7.15
CA LYS A 470 -4.91 -8.31 -6.46
C LYS A 470 -3.82 -7.26 -6.25
N GLY A 471 -2.61 -7.48 -6.78
CA GLY A 471 -1.48 -6.57 -6.65
C GLY A 471 -0.82 -6.56 -5.27
N LEU A 472 -1.05 -7.58 -4.44
CA LEU A 472 -0.44 -7.71 -3.12
C LEU A 472 0.82 -8.57 -3.19
N GLN A 473 1.84 -8.22 -2.40
CA GLN A 473 3.13 -8.90 -2.39
C GLN A 473 3.17 -9.98 -1.30
N PRO A 474 3.28 -11.27 -1.66
CA PRO A 474 3.44 -12.36 -0.69
C PRO A 474 4.81 -12.30 0.01
N GLU A 475 4.88 -12.84 1.23
CA GLU A 475 6.13 -12.97 1.97
C GLU A 475 7.00 -14.08 1.35
N GLU A 476 8.26 -13.74 1.05
CA GLU A 476 9.23 -14.64 0.41
C GLU A 476 9.48 -15.93 1.23
N GLU A 477 9.51 -15.84 2.56
CA GLU A 477 9.66 -17.00 3.45
C GLU A 477 8.49 -18.00 3.31
N VAL A 478 7.26 -17.47 3.19
CA VAL A 478 6.06 -18.28 3.01
C VAL A 478 6.09 -18.95 1.64
N LEU A 479 6.48 -18.23 0.59
CA LEU A 479 6.65 -18.79 -0.76
C LEU A 479 7.71 -19.89 -0.81
N TYR A 480 8.87 -19.66 -0.19
CA TYR A 480 9.94 -20.66 -0.11
C TYR A 480 9.46 -21.94 0.58
N SER A 481 8.83 -21.78 1.75
CA SER A 481 8.30 -22.91 2.51
C SER A 481 7.24 -23.68 1.71
N LEU A 482 6.36 -22.96 1.02
CA LEU A 482 5.29 -23.54 0.22
C LEU A 482 5.82 -24.29 -1.01
N ALA A 483 6.82 -23.77 -1.71
CA ALA A 483 7.45 -24.45 -2.85
C ALA A 483 8.05 -25.80 -2.45
N LEU A 484 8.76 -25.85 -1.33
CA LEU A 484 9.31 -27.10 -0.79
C LEU A 484 8.19 -28.07 -0.36
N GLN A 485 7.14 -27.58 0.31
CA GLN A 485 6.05 -28.45 0.76
C GLN A 485 5.22 -29.00 -0.41
N LEU A 486 4.94 -28.21 -1.45
CA LEU A 486 4.28 -28.68 -2.67
C LEU A 486 5.07 -29.79 -3.36
N SER A 487 6.40 -29.68 -3.36
CA SER A 487 7.25 -30.73 -3.90
C SER A 487 7.14 -32.05 -3.16
N SER A 488 7.00 -32.01 -1.82
CA SER A 488 6.83 -33.22 -1.02
C SER A 488 5.51 -33.94 -1.28
N VAL A 489 4.51 -33.23 -1.83
CA VAL A 489 3.18 -33.75 -2.18
C VAL A 489 3.10 -34.16 -3.66
N GLY A 490 4.17 -33.96 -4.44
CA GLY A 490 4.21 -34.31 -5.86
C GLY A 490 3.60 -33.26 -6.80
N ALA A 491 3.24 -32.08 -6.28
CA ALA A 491 2.73 -30.96 -7.08
C ALA A 491 3.89 -30.13 -7.68
N HIS A 492 4.67 -30.78 -8.55
CA HIS A 492 5.93 -30.24 -9.06
C HIS A 492 5.75 -29.02 -9.98
N SER A 493 4.66 -28.98 -10.76
CA SER A 493 4.31 -27.84 -11.63
C SER A 493 3.99 -26.58 -10.84
N GLU A 494 3.21 -26.71 -9.78
CA GLU A 494 2.80 -25.62 -8.92
C GLU A 494 3.99 -25.08 -8.12
N ALA A 495 4.87 -25.97 -7.65
CA ALA A 495 6.13 -25.58 -7.03
C ALA A 495 7.01 -24.75 -7.98
N PHE A 496 7.05 -25.10 -9.27
CA PHE A 496 7.79 -24.36 -10.29
C PHE A 496 7.21 -22.98 -10.60
N SER A 497 5.89 -22.81 -10.53
CA SER A 497 5.29 -21.47 -10.66
C SER A 497 5.68 -20.54 -9.50
N ILE A 498 5.97 -21.08 -8.31
CA ILE A 498 6.22 -20.27 -7.10
C ILE A 498 7.61 -19.62 -7.00
N TYR A 499 8.75 -20.27 -7.14
CA TYR A 499 9.25 -20.58 -8.46
C TYR A 499 9.61 -19.32 -9.23
N GLU A 500 9.03 -19.22 -10.42
CA GLU A 500 9.07 -18.03 -11.26
C GLU A 500 8.70 -16.76 -10.49
N ILE A 501 7.65 -16.80 -9.66
CA ILE A 501 7.23 -15.65 -8.85
C ILE A 501 8.38 -15.13 -7.95
N LEU A 502 9.16 -16.04 -7.34
CA LEU A 502 10.31 -15.66 -6.50
C LEU A 502 11.44 -15.03 -7.31
N ILE A 503 11.73 -15.51 -8.53
CA ILE A 503 12.81 -14.94 -9.37
C ILE A 503 12.49 -13.50 -9.79
N TYR A 504 11.22 -13.20 -10.07
CA TYR A 504 10.81 -11.85 -10.45
C TYR A 504 10.73 -10.88 -9.25
N SER A 505 10.88 -11.36 -8.02
CA SER A 505 11.04 -10.48 -6.85
C SER A 505 12.50 -9.97 -6.80
N GLU A 506 12.72 -8.66 -6.77
CA GLU A 506 14.03 -7.97 -6.99
C GLU A 506 15.13 -8.26 -5.94
N LYS A 507 15.11 -9.38 -5.22
CA LYS A 507 16.10 -9.76 -4.20
C LYS A 507 16.88 -11.02 -4.58
N ALA A 508 18.15 -11.06 -4.17
CA ALA A 508 19.05 -12.17 -4.42
C ALA A 508 18.55 -13.45 -3.74
N ILE A 509 18.12 -14.42 -4.55
CA ILE A 509 17.74 -15.76 -4.11
C ILE A 509 18.98 -16.52 -3.60
N CYS A 510 18.82 -17.32 -2.54
CA CYS A 510 19.88 -18.20 -2.06
C CYS A 510 20.22 -19.28 -3.11
N ASN A 511 21.52 -19.49 -3.40
CA ASN A 511 22.00 -20.53 -4.32
C ASN A 511 21.41 -21.93 -4.06
N THR A 512 21.18 -22.26 -2.78
CA THR A 512 20.57 -23.53 -2.35
C THR A 512 19.11 -23.72 -2.79
N LEU A 513 18.39 -22.66 -3.13
CA LEU A 513 17.01 -22.74 -3.61
C LEU A 513 16.96 -23.24 -5.06
N HIS A 514 17.83 -22.71 -5.93
CA HIS A 514 17.92 -23.13 -7.32
C HIS A 514 18.18 -24.64 -7.43
N GLU A 515 19.09 -25.17 -6.60
CA GLU A 515 19.40 -26.60 -6.56
C GLU A 515 18.23 -27.45 -6.09
N LYS A 516 17.57 -27.05 -4.99
CA LYS A 516 16.41 -27.79 -4.46
C LYS A 516 15.29 -27.85 -5.50
N ILE A 517 15.03 -26.75 -6.20
CA ILE A 517 13.99 -26.70 -7.23
C ILE A 517 14.37 -27.52 -8.45
N LEU A 518 15.65 -27.52 -8.84
CA LEU A 518 16.13 -28.39 -9.90
C LEU A 518 15.86 -29.87 -9.56
N TYR A 519 16.14 -30.31 -8.34
CA TYR A 519 15.79 -31.66 -7.90
C TYR A 519 14.29 -31.93 -7.89
N ILE A 520 13.48 -30.95 -7.51
CA ILE A 520 12.01 -31.04 -7.53
C ILE A 520 11.50 -31.24 -8.96
N LEU A 521 12.04 -30.51 -9.93
CA LEU A 521 11.64 -30.60 -11.34
C LEU A 521 12.07 -31.93 -11.98
N ILE A 522 13.28 -32.40 -11.66
CA ILE A 522 13.78 -33.71 -12.09
C ILE A 522 12.87 -34.82 -11.55
N ALA A 523 12.50 -34.77 -10.27
CA ALA A 523 11.61 -35.74 -9.66
C ALA A 523 10.21 -35.74 -10.32
N GLY A 524 9.71 -34.56 -10.71
CA GLY A 524 8.44 -34.39 -11.41
C GLY A 524 8.47 -34.66 -12.91
N GLN A 525 9.61 -35.06 -13.49
CA GLN A 525 9.82 -35.22 -14.94
C GLN A 525 9.53 -33.96 -15.77
N LEU A 526 9.54 -32.77 -15.15
CA LEU A 526 9.34 -31.48 -15.80
C LEU A 526 10.67 -30.96 -16.37
N LEU A 527 11.22 -31.71 -17.32
CA LEU A 527 12.61 -31.56 -17.77
C LEU A 527 12.86 -30.31 -18.61
N GLU A 528 11.85 -29.82 -19.34
CA GLU A 528 11.93 -28.54 -20.05
C GLU A 528 12.06 -27.36 -19.07
N ASN A 529 11.24 -27.34 -18.02
CA ASN A 529 11.33 -26.34 -16.96
C ASN A 529 12.67 -26.44 -16.21
N ALA A 530 13.14 -27.66 -15.94
CA ALA A 530 14.45 -27.89 -15.34
C ALA A 530 15.60 -27.34 -16.21
N PHE A 531 15.49 -27.48 -17.54
CA PHE A 531 16.45 -26.91 -18.48
C PHE A 531 16.52 -25.39 -18.38
N VAL A 532 15.37 -24.70 -18.30
CA VAL A 532 15.33 -23.24 -18.09
C VAL A 532 16.06 -22.84 -16.81
N VAL A 533 15.83 -23.55 -15.69
CA VAL A 533 16.51 -23.28 -14.42
C VAL A 533 18.03 -23.40 -14.56
N VAL A 534 18.51 -24.46 -15.21
CA VAL A 534 19.94 -24.69 -15.42
C VAL A 534 20.52 -23.63 -16.33
N LYS A 535 19.88 -23.33 -17.46
CA LYS A 535 20.36 -22.32 -18.43
C LYS A 535 20.56 -20.96 -17.78
N ASP A 536 19.60 -20.51 -16.99
CA ASP A 536 19.62 -19.15 -16.43
C ASP A 536 20.48 -19.05 -15.15
N ASN A 537 20.65 -20.15 -14.42
CA ASN A 537 21.28 -20.15 -13.09
C ASN A 537 22.49 -21.08 -12.96
N ALA A 538 23.08 -21.57 -14.07
CA ALA A 538 24.15 -22.57 -14.04
C ALA A 538 25.34 -22.21 -13.14
N LYS A 539 25.70 -20.92 -13.05
CA LYS A 539 26.80 -20.43 -12.20
C LYS A 539 26.55 -20.62 -10.69
N PHE A 540 25.30 -20.78 -10.28
CA PHE A 540 24.88 -20.87 -8.88
C PHE A 540 24.55 -22.30 -8.45
N LEU A 541 24.55 -23.26 -9.38
CA LEU A 541 24.30 -24.68 -9.14
C LEU A 541 25.61 -25.41 -8.85
N SER A 542 25.59 -26.46 -8.02
CA SER A 542 26.71 -27.38 -7.81
C SER A 542 26.92 -28.35 -8.97
N PRO A 543 28.16 -28.86 -9.16
CA PRO A 543 28.47 -29.88 -10.17
C PRO A 543 27.58 -31.12 -10.08
N GLU A 544 27.28 -31.56 -8.85
CA GLU A 544 26.45 -32.74 -8.58
C GLU A 544 24.99 -32.55 -9.01
N ALA A 545 24.44 -31.34 -8.85
CA ALA A 545 23.09 -31.01 -9.28
C ALA A 545 22.99 -30.98 -10.82
N VAL A 546 23.99 -30.40 -11.48
CA VAL A 546 24.06 -30.35 -12.95
C VAL A 546 24.23 -31.75 -13.56
N GLN A 547 25.09 -32.61 -12.98
CA GLN A 547 25.24 -34.00 -13.42
C GLN A 547 23.94 -34.81 -13.27
N LYS A 548 23.23 -34.66 -12.14
CA LYS A 548 21.93 -35.31 -11.93
C LYS A 548 20.87 -34.83 -12.93
N PHE A 549 20.82 -33.54 -13.21
CA PHE A 549 19.96 -32.99 -14.27
C PHE A 549 20.32 -33.59 -15.62
N LEU A 550 21.60 -33.55 -16.00
CA LEU A 550 22.08 -34.04 -17.29
C LEU A 550 21.75 -35.52 -17.49
N GLY A 551 22.00 -36.37 -16.48
CA GLY A 551 21.64 -37.78 -16.52
C GLY A 551 20.13 -38.01 -16.66
N ALA A 552 19.30 -37.23 -15.98
CA ALA A 552 17.84 -37.32 -16.09
C ALA A 552 17.31 -36.80 -17.43
N PHE A 553 17.83 -35.67 -17.90
CA PHE A 553 17.45 -35.03 -19.17
C PHE A 553 17.83 -35.91 -20.36
N ILE A 554 19.03 -36.50 -20.35
CA ILE A 554 19.45 -37.44 -21.40
C ILE A 554 18.57 -38.69 -21.40
N ARG A 555 18.09 -39.19 -20.25
CA ARG A 555 17.26 -40.41 -20.22
C ARG A 555 15.80 -40.17 -20.60
N PHE A 556 15.22 -39.07 -20.14
CA PHE A 556 13.77 -38.86 -20.17
C PHE A 556 13.33 -37.56 -20.88
N GLY A 557 14.23 -36.62 -21.15
CA GLY A 557 13.91 -35.30 -21.74
C GLY A 557 13.69 -35.33 -23.26
N ASP A 558 13.32 -34.21 -23.87
CA ASP A 558 13.18 -34.13 -25.33
C ASP A 558 14.55 -34.29 -26.00
N VAL A 559 14.62 -35.23 -26.93
CA VAL A 559 15.80 -35.60 -27.70
C VAL A 559 16.32 -34.42 -28.54
N ASN A 560 15.44 -33.49 -28.96
CA ASN A 560 15.83 -32.32 -29.75
C ASN A 560 16.63 -31.29 -28.94
N LEU A 561 16.32 -31.14 -27.65
CA LEU A 561 16.90 -30.13 -26.77
C LEU A 561 18.19 -30.61 -26.07
N ILE A 562 18.62 -31.86 -26.31
CA ILE A 562 19.81 -32.44 -25.66
C ILE A 562 21.09 -31.69 -26.02
N ASN A 563 21.30 -31.35 -27.30
CA ASN A 563 22.48 -30.61 -27.75
C ASN A 563 22.52 -29.20 -27.13
N ASP A 564 21.39 -28.50 -27.11
CA ASP A 564 21.26 -27.17 -26.49
C ASP A 564 21.50 -27.22 -24.97
N ALA A 565 21.02 -28.28 -24.30
CA ALA A 565 21.28 -28.50 -22.88
C ALA A 565 22.75 -28.73 -22.57
N LEU A 566 23.46 -29.48 -23.42
CA LEU A 566 24.91 -29.69 -23.28
C LEU A 566 25.68 -28.40 -23.50
N GLU A 567 25.33 -27.63 -24.52
CA GLU A 567 25.99 -26.37 -24.83
C GLU A 567 25.82 -25.34 -23.71
N ALA A 568 24.61 -25.23 -23.14
CA ALA A 568 24.33 -24.35 -22.01
C ALA A 568 25.14 -24.75 -20.75
N ILE A 569 25.22 -26.05 -20.47
CA ILE A 569 26.02 -26.58 -19.34
C ILE A 569 27.51 -26.33 -19.57
N HIS A 570 28.03 -26.59 -20.76
CA HIS A 570 29.44 -26.37 -21.05
C HIS A 570 29.82 -24.89 -20.99
N SER A 571 28.98 -24.02 -21.55
CA SER A 571 29.16 -22.56 -21.51
C SER A 571 29.19 -21.99 -20.09
N SER A 572 28.64 -22.71 -19.12
CA SER A 572 28.68 -22.33 -17.71
C SER A 572 29.95 -22.76 -16.96
N GLY A 573 30.87 -23.46 -17.62
CA GLY A 573 32.16 -23.88 -17.05
C GLY A 573 32.19 -25.31 -16.51
N TYR A 574 31.14 -26.10 -16.73
CA TYR A 574 31.09 -27.51 -16.33
C TYR A 574 31.70 -28.43 -17.39
N ASN A 575 32.52 -29.38 -16.95
CA ASN A 575 33.09 -30.42 -17.80
C ASN A 575 32.14 -31.61 -17.89
N ILE A 576 31.78 -32.02 -19.11
CA ILE A 576 30.80 -33.09 -19.35
C ILE A 576 31.52 -34.44 -19.36
N ASP A 577 31.05 -35.39 -18.56
CA ASP A 577 31.64 -36.72 -18.48
C ASP A 577 31.48 -37.53 -19.78
N GLN A 578 32.46 -38.38 -20.08
CA GLN A 578 32.42 -39.25 -21.26
C GLN A 578 31.24 -40.23 -21.26
N ASP A 579 30.76 -40.62 -20.08
CA ASP A 579 29.60 -41.50 -19.93
C ASP A 579 28.29 -40.82 -20.36
N ALA A 580 28.18 -39.50 -20.19
CA ALA A 580 27.03 -38.73 -20.67
C ALA A 580 26.97 -38.77 -22.21
N PHE A 581 28.11 -38.58 -22.88
CA PHE A 581 28.19 -38.67 -24.35
C PHE A 581 27.82 -40.06 -24.87
N HIS A 582 28.28 -41.13 -24.21
CA HIS A 582 27.87 -42.49 -24.58
C HIS A 582 26.35 -42.69 -24.46
N LEU A 583 25.74 -42.17 -23.39
CA LEU A 583 24.31 -42.27 -23.16
C LEU A 583 23.49 -41.49 -24.20
N ILE A 584 23.94 -40.28 -24.57
CA ILE A 584 23.30 -39.45 -25.61
C ILE A 584 23.31 -40.18 -26.95
N VAL A 585 24.49 -40.66 -27.34
CA VAL A 585 24.66 -41.40 -28.60
C VAL A 585 23.80 -42.65 -28.63
N SER A 586 23.72 -43.40 -27.52
CA SER A 586 22.84 -44.57 -27.43
C SER A 586 21.36 -44.23 -27.65
N ARG A 587 20.92 -43.06 -27.16
CA ARG A 587 19.53 -42.61 -27.30
C ARG A 587 19.22 -42.10 -28.71
N TYR A 588 20.16 -41.41 -29.34
CA TYR A 588 19.99 -40.97 -30.73
C TYR A 588 20.00 -42.15 -31.71
N VAL A 589 20.83 -43.16 -31.49
CA VAL A 589 20.87 -44.36 -32.33
C VAL A 589 19.54 -45.14 -32.28
N ALA A 590 18.84 -45.11 -31.14
CA ALA A 590 17.50 -45.67 -31.04
C ALA A 590 16.42 -44.92 -31.86
N GLN A 591 16.72 -43.71 -32.38
CA GLN A 591 15.82 -42.88 -33.18
C GLN A 591 16.50 -42.45 -34.50
N PRO A 592 16.49 -43.31 -35.55
CA PRO A 592 17.27 -43.08 -36.77
C PRO A 592 16.88 -41.81 -37.57
N GLU A 593 15.67 -41.28 -37.35
CA GLU A 593 15.19 -40.02 -37.96
C GLU A 593 15.91 -38.77 -37.42
N LYS A 594 16.63 -38.88 -36.29
CA LYS A 594 17.33 -37.75 -35.64
C LYS A 594 18.86 -37.79 -35.82
N MET A 595 19.33 -38.45 -36.88
CA MET A 595 20.76 -38.59 -37.22
C MET A 595 21.52 -37.26 -37.35
N GLU A 596 20.86 -36.19 -37.77
CA GLU A 596 21.46 -34.85 -37.86
C GLU A 596 21.95 -34.34 -36.49
N LEU A 597 21.26 -34.69 -35.39
CA LEU A 597 21.66 -34.29 -34.04
C LEU A 597 22.95 -34.97 -33.58
N ILE A 598 23.19 -36.21 -34.01
CA ILE A 598 24.46 -36.93 -33.78
C ILE A 598 25.60 -36.22 -34.53
N LEU A 599 25.36 -35.82 -35.78
CA LEU A 599 26.37 -35.11 -36.57
C LEU A 599 26.75 -33.77 -35.94
N GLN A 600 25.77 -33.00 -35.46
CA GLN A 600 25.99 -31.76 -34.73
C GLN A 600 26.82 -31.98 -33.46
N LEU A 601 26.49 -32.99 -32.66
CA LEU A 601 27.24 -33.33 -31.45
C LEU A 601 28.69 -33.71 -31.76
N LEU A 602 28.92 -34.56 -32.78
CA LEU A 602 30.26 -34.99 -33.20
C LEU A 602 31.11 -33.85 -33.79
N GLN A 603 30.48 -32.83 -34.39
CA GLN A 603 31.16 -31.61 -34.83
C GLN A 603 31.48 -30.67 -33.66
N TRP A 604 30.65 -30.65 -32.62
CA TRP A 604 30.80 -29.77 -31.46
C TRP A 604 31.88 -30.25 -30.47
N MET A 605 31.94 -31.56 -30.19
CA MET A 605 32.88 -32.17 -29.23
C MET A 605 34.37 -31.77 -29.39
N PRO A 606 34.97 -31.77 -30.60
CA PRO A 606 36.40 -31.51 -30.79
C PRO A 606 36.78 -30.06 -30.53
N ASN A 607 35.87 -29.13 -30.85
CA ASN A 607 36.08 -27.70 -30.66
C ASN A 607 36.15 -27.30 -29.17
N HIS A 608 35.69 -28.20 -28.29
CA HIS A 608 35.61 -27.99 -26.85
C HIS A 608 36.48 -28.99 -26.05
N GLY A 609 37.37 -29.72 -26.74
CA GLY A 609 38.36 -30.61 -26.11
C GLY A 609 37.85 -32.01 -25.72
N TYR A 610 36.65 -32.41 -26.17
CA TYR A 610 36.12 -33.74 -25.90
C TYR A 610 36.53 -34.76 -26.96
N VAL A 611 36.88 -35.98 -26.52
CA VAL A 611 37.26 -37.10 -27.40
C VAL A 611 36.23 -38.22 -27.28
N VAL A 612 35.79 -38.76 -28.42
CA VAL A 612 34.87 -39.91 -28.46
C VAL A 612 35.61 -41.19 -28.07
N ASN A 613 35.11 -41.88 -27.05
CA ASN A 613 35.72 -43.14 -26.59
C ASN A 613 35.46 -44.31 -27.58
N PRO A 614 36.26 -45.39 -27.53
CA PRO A 614 36.12 -46.53 -28.45
C PRO A 614 34.76 -47.24 -28.39
N SER A 615 34.12 -47.26 -27.22
CA SER A 615 32.81 -47.91 -27.01
C SER A 615 31.69 -47.16 -27.74
N THR A 616 31.62 -45.84 -27.57
CA THR A 616 30.69 -44.95 -28.26
C THR A 616 30.93 -44.98 -29.77
N ARG A 617 32.21 -45.01 -30.19
CA ARG A 617 32.60 -45.14 -31.60
C ARG A 617 32.07 -46.43 -32.23
N ASN A 618 32.20 -47.56 -31.54
CA ASN A 618 31.70 -48.84 -32.02
C ASN A 618 30.16 -48.88 -32.09
N LEU A 619 29.47 -48.21 -31.17
CA LEU A 619 28.01 -48.11 -31.17
C LEU A 619 27.50 -47.31 -32.38
N ILE A 620 28.13 -46.17 -32.68
CA ILE A 620 27.81 -45.36 -33.86
C ILE A 620 28.05 -46.15 -35.15
N LEU A 621 29.17 -46.88 -35.24
CA LEU A 621 29.54 -47.63 -36.45
C LEU A 621 28.69 -48.88 -36.69
N LYS A 622 27.89 -49.33 -35.71
CA LYS A 622 27.09 -50.55 -35.85
C LYS A 622 25.70 -50.30 -36.45
N ASP A 623 25.13 -49.13 -36.19
CA ASP A 623 23.71 -48.83 -36.45
C ASP A 623 23.48 -47.69 -37.47
N VAL A 624 24.54 -47.06 -37.99
CA VAL A 624 24.42 -46.02 -39.02
C VAL A 624 24.16 -46.65 -40.38
N ASN A 625 23.12 -46.21 -41.10
CA ASN A 625 22.87 -46.67 -42.47
C ASN A 625 23.99 -46.23 -43.43
N LEU A 626 24.34 -47.11 -44.39
CA LEU A 626 25.48 -47.05 -45.31
C LEU A 626 25.81 -45.68 -45.94
N GLY A 627 24.82 -44.80 -46.18
CA GLY A 627 25.03 -43.47 -46.78
C GLY A 627 25.69 -42.43 -45.85
N ASN A 628 25.37 -42.46 -44.55
CA ASN A 628 25.97 -41.55 -43.57
C ASN A 628 27.25 -42.12 -42.94
N HIS A 629 27.53 -43.39 -43.19
CA HIS A 629 28.64 -44.15 -42.63
C HIS A 629 30.01 -43.57 -43.00
N LEU A 630 30.17 -43.10 -44.24
CA LEU A 630 31.41 -42.51 -44.73
C LEU A 630 31.69 -41.15 -44.08
N PHE A 631 30.66 -40.29 -43.98
CA PHE A 631 30.78 -38.96 -43.40
C PHE A 631 31.02 -39.01 -41.88
N VAL A 632 30.31 -39.90 -41.17
CA VAL A 632 30.51 -40.15 -39.74
C VAL A 632 31.90 -40.76 -39.48
N ALA A 633 32.36 -41.68 -40.32
CA ALA A 633 33.71 -42.24 -40.22
C ALA A 633 34.81 -41.21 -40.48
N GLU A 634 34.60 -40.25 -41.39
CA GLU A 634 35.54 -39.16 -41.66
C GLU A 634 35.65 -38.18 -40.47
N ILE A 635 34.53 -37.84 -39.84
CA ILE A 635 34.50 -37.02 -38.62
C ILE A 635 35.21 -37.74 -37.46
N LEU A 636 34.91 -39.02 -37.24
CA LEU A 636 35.56 -39.85 -36.21
C LEU A 636 37.07 -40.08 -36.47
N ALA A 637 37.49 -40.12 -37.75
CA ALA A 637 38.90 -40.19 -38.13
C ALA A 637 39.63 -38.88 -37.83
N LYS A 638 39.04 -37.72 -38.18
CA LYS A 638 39.56 -36.39 -37.81
C LYS A 638 39.69 -36.22 -36.29
N GLN A 639 38.71 -36.72 -35.53
CA GLN A 639 38.76 -36.73 -34.06
C GLN A 639 39.91 -37.59 -33.49
N HIS A 640 40.20 -38.76 -34.08
CA HIS A 640 41.30 -39.61 -33.62
C HIS A 640 42.67 -38.93 -33.83
N VAL A 641 42.82 -38.16 -34.92
CA VAL A 641 44.03 -37.37 -35.19
C VAL A 641 44.17 -36.23 -34.17
N ILE A 642 43.10 -35.49 -33.87
CA ILE A 642 43.09 -34.40 -32.88
C ILE A 642 43.38 -34.92 -31.45
N ALA A 643 42.84 -36.08 -31.07
CA ALA A 643 43.10 -36.72 -29.78
C ALA A 643 44.55 -37.20 -29.64
N SER A 644 45.21 -37.57 -30.74
CA SER A 644 46.63 -37.94 -30.74
C SER A 644 47.57 -36.74 -30.58
N THR A 645 47.11 -35.53 -30.90
CA THR A 645 47.86 -34.27 -30.72
C THR A 645 47.63 -33.59 -29.36
N LEU A 646 46.61 -33.97 -28.59
CA LEU A 646 46.25 -33.38 -27.29
C LEU A 646 46.77 -34.14 -26.06
N ARG A 647 47.54 -35.22 -26.23
CA ARG A 647 48.23 -35.88 -25.09
C ARG A 647 49.38 -34.98 -24.60
N PRO A 648 49.39 -34.49 -23.35
CA PRO A 648 50.58 -33.87 -22.79
C PRO A 648 51.62 -34.96 -22.50
N CYS A 649 52.89 -34.64 -22.79
CA CYS A 649 54.02 -35.27 -22.10
C CYS A 649 54.01 -34.92 -20.62
#